data_AF-A0A2H9MMD7-F1
#
_entry.id   AF-A0A2H9MMD7-F1
#
_cell.length_a   1.000
_cell.length_b   1.000
_cell.length_c   1.000
_cell.angle_alpha   90.00
_cell.angle_beta   90.00
_cell.angle_gamma   90.00
#
_symmetry.space_group_name_H-M   'P 1'
#
loop_
_entity.id
_entity.type
_entity.pdbx_description
1 polymer ?
#
loop_
_entity_poly.entity_id
_entity_poly.type
_entity_poly.pdbx_seq_one_letter_code
_entity_poly.pdbx_strand_id
1 'polypeptide(L)'
;MNDIKNEENNQKISEIKAKKYSVSVNDALDLSRKYKIPLYPKYTFWWKEISKRELLTLYNKIWQQESDGFVFEIDFKTILEKLRCTHNIKNNLVWLEENLIILRQLLPKDAKIEQRISESENISNIDLLSKISGVVLREKAPCFIGCRMGRPEKAQMRAMRGSPCSLFPVGLDGGRLREVNNMNKMNIKFRDFFCSKCNKSVLWGVCPFCKSQTTEKQIISAEHDIKTLLDNAHLNLKNKFKQVEILKGVRGLSSERMIPERIEKGILRSFHNLTIFKDCTIRYDAIDVPITHFKPKEIGTSIEKLRKLGYFEDYLGNPLKQEDQICELFAQDVIMPENASDVFVSISRFVDDELEFFYNLSRYYSIKTANDLIGHLVIGLAPHTSAGIIGRIIGFTPAFAQFAHPYWHAAKRRNCDGDEDGFMLLMDALLNFSQQYLPNKRGTRIMDAPIVLTTILKVEEVDDEVYHLDVADHYPLEFYEAAFCYDAPSAVSIDLVENKMKAGTPYSGLKFTHNTTCFYDGPHTSSYKTLTTMLDKVMAELEIAKKAVSVEETDVANLVIQCHFIKDIRGNLRSFTTQTVRCTGCNEIFRRPPLAGICPKCKKNLTLTIHEGGIRKYLGPSLKIVEKYRLDEYTRQCLDLILCQVDAVFGKKTNQNTLF
;
A
#
# COMPACT_ATOMS: atom_id res chain seq x y z
N MET A 1 -23.74 13.73 55.20
CA MET A 1 -24.48 13.88 53.92
C MET A 1 -23.57 14.24 52.74
N ASN A 2 -22.52 15.06 52.94
CA ASN A 2 -21.50 15.32 51.91
C ASN A 2 -20.53 14.13 51.69
N ASP A 3 -20.22 13.36 52.73
CA ASP A 3 -19.29 12.21 52.60
C ASP A 3 -19.92 11.02 51.86
N ILE A 4 -21.19 10.70 52.12
CA ILE A 4 -21.94 9.64 51.42
C ILE A 4 -22.07 9.95 49.91
N LYS A 5 -22.31 11.23 49.56
CA LYS A 5 -22.34 11.66 48.15
C LYS A 5 -20.96 11.59 47.49
N ASN A 6 -19.87 11.72 48.24
CA ASN A 6 -18.52 11.61 47.67
C ASN A 6 -18.12 10.14 47.42
N GLU A 7 -18.54 9.21 48.28
CA GLU A 7 -18.35 7.77 48.07
C GLU A 7 -19.14 7.26 46.85
N GLU A 8 -20.42 7.61 46.71
CA GLU A 8 -21.24 7.24 45.54
C GLU A 8 -20.64 7.77 44.23
N ASN A 9 -20.05 8.98 44.26
CA ASN A 9 -19.43 9.58 43.07
C ASN A 9 -18.08 8.94 42.73
N ASN A 10 -17.28 8.54 43.72
CA ASN A 10 -16.05 7.77 43.48
C ASN A 10 -16.36 6.39 42.91
N GLN A 11 -17.44 5.75 43.39
CA GLN A 11 -17.93 4.49 42.85
C GLN A 11 -18.39 4.66 41.40
N LYS A 12 -19.17 5.70 41.08
CA LYS A 12 -19.55 6.03 39.69
C LYS A 12 -18.36 6.31 38.78
N ILE A 13 -17.34 7.04 39.23
CA ILE A 13 -16.13 7.29 38.44
C ILE A 13 -15.36 5.97 38.20
N SER A 14 -15.29 5.11 39.21
CA SER A 14 -14.67 3.79 39.06
C SER A 14 -15.44 2.88 38.09
N GLU A 15 -16.78 2.95 38.08
CA GLU A 15 -17.65 2.24 37.13
C GLU A 15 -17.52 2.81 35.71
N ILE A 16 -17.40 4.12 35.54
CA ILE A 16 -17.16 4.76 34.25
C ILE A 16 -15.79 4.33 33.70
N LYS A 17 -14.76 4.29 34.54
CA LYS A 17 -13.43 3.77 34.18
C LYS A 17 -13.52 2.28 33.79
N ALA A 18 -14.26 1.47 34.54
CA ALA A 18 -14.49 0.06 34.24
C ALA A 18 -15.29 -0.14 32.93
N LYS A 19 -16.21 0.77 32.59
CA LYS A 19 -16.99 0.79 31.34
C LYS A 19 -16.29 1.53 30.19
N LYS A 20 -14.96 1.69 30.23
CA LYS A 20 -14.16 2.35 29.19
C LYS A 20 -14.71 3.73 28.80
N TYR A 21 -15.09 4.54 29.79
CA TYR A 21 -15.61 5.90 29.60
C TYR A 21 -16.95 6.00 28.84
N SER A 22 -17.78 4.96 28.86
CA SER A 22 -19.18 5.08 28.43
C SER A 22 -19.99 5.84 29.48
N VAL A 23 -20.29 7.11 29.21
CA VAL A 23 -21.06 8.02 30.11
C VAL A 23 -22.42 8.32 29.48
N SER A 24 -23.49 8.31 30.27
CA SER A 24 -24.83 8.73 29.83
C SER A 24 -24.93 10.25 29.65
N VAL A 25 -25.94 10.73 28.91
CA VAL A 25 -26.14 12.18 28.71
C VAL A 25 -26.31 12.93 30.03
N ASN A 26 -27.14 12.40 30.93
CA ASN A 26 -27.43 13.04 32.22
C ASN A 26 -26.18 13.05 33.11
N ASP A 27 -25.46 11.93 33.20
CA ASP A 27 -24.22 11.87 33.97
C ASP A 27 -23.16 12.84 33.40
N ALA A 28 -23.05 12.97 32.08
CA ALA A 28 -22.10 13.87 31.45
C ALA A 28 -22.39 15.35 31.79
N LEU A 29 -23.67 15.74 31.79
CA LEU A 29 -24.10 17.09 32.16
C LEU A 29 -23.88 17.36 33.65
N ASP A 30 -24.22 16.40 34.52
CA ASP A 30 -24.06 16.52 35.97
C ASP A 30 -22.58 16.63 36.37
N LEU A 31 -21.73 15.79 35.78
CA LEU A 31 -20.27 15.84 35.98
C LEU A 31 -19.68 17.19 35.53
N SER A 32 -20.08 17.68 34.36
CA SER A 32 -19.61 18.97 33.85
C SER A 32 -20.05 20.13 34.75
N ARG A 33 -21.30 20.15 35.22
CA ARG A 33 -21.79 21.20 36.13
C ARG A 33 -21.11 21.17 37.49
N LYS A 34 -20.90 19.96 38.05
CA LYS A 34 -20.33 19.76 39.38
C LYS A 34 -18.83 20.07 39.42
N TYR A 35 -18.06 19.50 38.49
CA TYR A 35 -16.59 19.60 38.50
C TYR A 35 -16.05 20.71 37.60
N LYS A 36 -16.93 21.44 36.89
CA LYS A 36 -16.55 22.50 35.94
C LYS A 36 -15.57 22.04 34.86
N ILE A 37 -15.65 20.75 34.51
CA ILE A 37 -14.92 20.16 33.38
C ILE A 37 -15.74 20.33 32.08
N PRO A 38 -15.08 20.37 30.92
CA PRO A 38 -15.78 20.41 29.63
C PRO A 38 -16.77 19.26 29.45
N LEU A 39 -17.86 19.51 28.72
CA LEU A 39 -18.83 18.49 28.35
C LEU A 39 -18.15 17.33 27.60
N TYR A 40 -18.63 16.11 27.87
CA TYR A 40 -18.10 14.90 27.25
C TYR A 40 -18.13 14.99 25.71
N PRO A 41 -16.99 14.77 25.00
CA PRO A 41 -16.85 15.06 23.56
C PRO A 41 -17.87 14.36 22.65
N LYS A 42 -18.37 13.18 23.06
CA LYS A 42 -19.43 12.47 22.33
C LYS A 42 -20.68 13.34 22.15
N TYR A 43 -21.02 14.14 23.16
CA TYR A 43 -22.22 14.97 23.25
C TYR A 43 -22.00 16.44 22.84
N THR A 44 -20.80 16.77 22.37
CA THR A 44 -20.47 18.11 21.86
C THR A 44 -20.80 18.23 20.36
N PHE A 45 -21.43 19.34 19.97
CA PHE A 45 -21.77 19.65 18.56
C PHE A 45 -20.78 20.64 17.93
N TRP A 46 -20.90 20.83 16.61
CA TRP A 46 -20.01 21.67 15.80
C TRP A 46 -20.45 23.14 15.79
N TRP A 47 -20.40 23.77 16.95
CA TRP A 47 -20.98 25.10 17.17
C TRP A 47 -20.35 26.24 16.37
N LYS A 48 -19.14 26.07 15.82
CA LYS A 48 -18.49 27.08 14.95
C LYS A 48 -19.05 27.11 13.52
N GLU A 49 -19.66 26.02 13.06
CA GLU A 49 -20.16 25.90 11.68
C GLU A 49 -21.49 26.64 11.44
N ILE A 50 -22.12 27.13 12.51
CA ILE A 50 -23.38 27.87 12.43
C ILE A 50 -23.17 29.34 12.77
N SER A 51 -23.88 30.19 12.05
CA SER A 51 -23.99 31.62 12.36
C SER A 51 -24.88 31.85 13.58
N LYS A 52 -24.78 33.05 14.17
CA LYS A 52 -25.65 33.46 15.29
C LYS A 52 -27.12 33.54 14.92
N ARG A 53 -27.41 33.90 13.66
CA ARG A 53 -28.78 33.91 13.12
C ARG A 53 -29.35 32.50 13.10
N GLU A 54 -28.56 31.53 12.60
CA GLU A 54 -28.94 30.12 12.60
C GLU A 54 -29.09 29.56 14.03
N LEU A 55 -28.24 29.98 14.97
CA LEU A 55 -28.37 29.62 16.38
C LEU A 55 -29.68 30.14 16.99
N LEU A 56 -30.09 31.36 16.67
CA LEU A 56 -31.37 31.94 17.11
C LEU A 56 -32.55 31.16 16.52
N THR A 57 -32.49 30.85 15.21
CA THR A 57 -33.51 30.03 14.54
C THR A 57 -33.63 28.64 15.18
N LEU A 58 -32.49 28.03 15.52
CA LEU A 58 -32.43 26.75 16.23
C LEU A 58 -33.11 26.84 17.60
N TYR A 59 -32.77 27.86 18.40
CA TYR A 59 -33.37 28.08 19.72
C TYR A 59 -34.90 28.22 19.65
N ASN A 60 -35.39 29.09 18.76
CA ASN A 60 -36.82 29.34 18.60
C ASN A 60 -37.57 28.06 18.23
N LYS A 61 -37.00 27.27 17.31
CA LYS A 61 -37.63 26.02 16.86
C LYS A 61 -37.61 24.93 17.93
N ILE A 62 -36.53 24.80 18.72
CA ILE A 62 -36.44 23.83 19.83
C ILE A 62 -37.55 24.05 20.86
N TRP A 63 -37.92 25.30 21.12
CA TRP A 63 -38.89 25.68 22.16
C TRP A 63 -40.30 26.01 21.63
N GLN A 64 -40.50 26.11 20.31
CA GLN A 64 -41.82 26.28 19.69
C GLN A 64 -42.70 25.04 19.77
N GLN A 65 -42.13 23.84 19.97
CA GLN A 65 -42.88 22.59 20.07
C GLN A 65 -42.63 21.88 21.40
N GLU A 66 -43.71 21.47 22.06
CA GLU A 66 -43.66 20.73 23.33
C GLU A 66 -43.35 19.24 23.13
N SER A 67 -43.64 18.68 21.95
CA SER A 67 -43.39 17.29 21.59
C SER A 67 -41.91 16.97 21.29
N ASP A 68 -41.55 15.70 21.42
CA ASP A 68 -40.21 15.19 21.08
C ASP A 68 -39.91 15.17 19.56
N GLY A 69 -40.93 15.34 18.72
CA GLY A 69 -40.80 15.44 17.26
C GLY A 69 -41.03 16.87 16.76
N PHE A 70 -40.27 17.27 15.73
CA PHE A 70 -40.33 18.60 15.10
C PHE A 70 -40.94 18.55 13.69
N VAL A 71 -41.71 19.58 13.32
CA VAL A 71 -42.15 19.80 11.94
C VAL A 71 -40.93 20.03 11.02
N PHE A 72 -40.86 19.29 9.91
CA PHE A 72 -39.74 19.35 8.99
C PHE A 72 -39.73 20.65 8.19
N GLU A 73 -38.79 21.52 8.52
CA GLU A 73 -38.44 22.70 7.71
C GLU A 73 -37.01 22.53 7.17
N ILE A 74 -36.83 22.77 5.87
CA ILE A 74 -35.53 22.59 5.18
C ILE A 74 -34.41 23.39 5.86
N ASP A 75 -34.72 24.61 6.30
CA ASP A 75 -33.77 25.47 7.00
C ASP A 75 -33.33 24.88 8.34
N PHE A 76 -34.24 24.27 9.08
CA PHE A 76 -33.93 23.61 10.36
C PHE A 76 -33.04 22.38 10.16
N LYS A 77 -33.37 21.58 9.14
CA LYS A 77 -32.55 20.42 8.76
C LYS A 77 -31.14 20.84 8.40
N THR A 78 -30.98 21.90 7.59
CA THR A 78 -29.66 22.37 7.15
C THR A 78 -28.80 22.81 8.34
N ILE A 79 -29.40 23.47 9.34
CA ILE A 79 -28.70 23.86 10.58
C ILE A 79 -28.26 22.62 11.38
N LEU A 80 -29.12 21.60 11.50
CA LEU A 80 -28.77 20.35 12.19
C LEU A 80 -27.64 19.59 11.48
N GLU A 81 -27.64 19.59 10.14
CA GLU A 81 -26.59 18.99 9.32
C GLU A 81 -25.26 19.73 9.50
N LYS A 82 -25.25 21.07 9.51
CA LYS A 82 -24.05 21.88 9.83
C LYS A 82 -23.50 21.58 11.23
N LEU A 83 -24.39 21.43 12.22
CA LEU A 83 -24.01 21.05 13.58
C LEU A 83 -23.53 19.60 13.72
N ARG A 84 -23.73 18.78 12.67
CA ARG A 84 -23.53 17.33 12.67
C ARG A 84 -24.33 16.63 13.77
N CYS A 85 -25.52 17.15 14.03
CA CYS A 85 -26.46 16.57 14.99
C CYS A 85 -27.19 15.40 14.31
N THR A 86 -26.96 14.18 14.82
CA THR A 86 -27.61 12.97 14.28
C THR A 86 -29.11 13.02 14.54
N HIS A 87 -29.91 12.81 13.49
CA HIS A 87 -31.36 12.91 13.56
C HIS A 87 -32.04 11.93 12.59
N ASN A 88 -33.24 11.49 12.94
CA ASN A 88 -34.06 10.57 12.15
C ASN A 88 -35.24 11.32 11.52
N ILE A 89 -35.61 10.97 10.28
CA ILE A 89 -36.78 11.54 9.61
C ILE A 89 -37.87 10.47 9.53
N LYS A 90 -39.01 10.70 10.19
CA LYS A 90 -40.19 9.82 10.15
C LYS A 90 -41.43 10.66 9.89
N ASN A 91 -42.24 10.30 8.89
CA ASN A 91 -43.47 11.03 8.50
C ASN A 91 -43.25 12.54 8.28
N ASN A 92 -42.14 12.94 7.66
CA ASN A 92 -41.74 14.35 7.52
C ASN A 92 -41.64 15.09 8.87
N LEU A 93 -41.23 14.39 9.93
CA LEU A 93 -40.86 14.98 11.22
C LEU A 93 -39.42 14.61 11.54
N VAL A 94 -38.68 15.58 12.10
CA VAL A 94 -37.30 15.36 12.58
C VAL A 94 -37.35 14.89 14.03
N TRP A 95 -36.70 13.76 14.29
CA TRP A 95 -36.55 13.15 15.60
C TRP A 95 -35.11 13.26 16.06
N LEU A 96 -34.89 13.95 17.18
CA LEU A 96 -33.57 14.23 17.73
C LEU A 96 -33.18 13.31 18.89
N GLU A 97 -34.11 12.48 19.40
CA GLU A 97 -33.85 11.49 20.46
C GLU A 97 -33.06 12.13 21.63
N GLU A 98 -31.94 11.53 22.06
CA GLU A 98 -31.09 12.03 23.14
C GLU A 98 -30.48 13.42 22.86
N ASN A 99 -30.30 13.79 21.58
CA ASN A 99 -29.74 15.08 21.20
C ASN A 99 -30.67 16.25 21.55
N LEU A 100 -31.99 16.02 21.63
CA LEU A 100 -32.93 17.04 22.07
C LEU A 100 -32.68 17.43 23.52
N ILE A 101 -32.40 16.45 24.38
CA ILE A 101 -32.09 16.68 25.79
C ILE A 101 -30.84 17.56 25.90
N ILE A 102 -29.79 17.21 25.15
CA ILE A 102 -28.54 17.97 25.14
C ILE A 102 -28.78 19.40 24.67
N LEU A 103 -29.47 19.58 23.54
CA LEU A 103 -29.76 20.90 22.99
C LEU A 103 -30.58 21.76 23.96
N ARG A 104 -31.64 21.22 24.59
CA ARG A 104 -32.44 21.93 25.59
C ARG A 104 -31.66 22.30 26.86
N GLN A 105 -30.67 21.48 27.24
CA GLN A 105 -29.82 21.76 28.40
C GLN A 105 -28.74 22.80 28.09
N LEU A 106 -28.25 22.84 26.86
CA LEU A 106 -27.30 23.86 26.39
C LEU A 106 -27.97 25.18 26.03
N LEU A 107 -29.25 25.13 25.65
CA LEU A 107 -30.10 26.27 25.33
C LEU A 107 -31.37 26.24 26.22
N PRO A 108 -31.25 26.53 27.52
CA PRO A 108 -32.39 26.52 28.45
C PRO A 108 -33.46 27.53 28.02
N LYS A 109 -34.74 27.32 28.42
CA LYS A 109 -35.83 28.26 28.12
C LYS A 109 -35.68 29.51 29.02
N ASP A 110 -35.19 30.61 28.46
CA ASP A 110 -35.04 31.90 29.16
C ASP A 110 -35.43 33.05 28.23
N ALA A 111 -36.27 33.96 28.73
CA ALA A 111 -36.78 35.11 27.99
C ALA A 111 -35.68 36.08 27.53
N LYS A 112 -34.48 36.03 28.13
CA LYS A 112 -33.36 36.91 27.78
C LYS A 112 -32.35 36.28 26.81
N ILE A 113 -32.50 35.01 26.42
CA ILE A 113 -31.52 34.33 25.56
C ILE A 113 -31.48 34.93 24.15
N GLU A 114 -32.64 35.26 23.58
CA GLU A 114 -32.70 35.86 22.24
C GLU A 114 -31.91 37.18 22.18
N GLN A 115 -32.08 38.01 23.23
CA GLN A 115 -31.36 39.27 23.38
C GLN A 115 -29.86 39.05 23.63
N ARG A 116 -29.48 38.05 24.44
CA ARG A 116 -28.07 37.70 24.67
C ARG A 116 -27.39 37.18 23.41
N ILE A 117 -28.08 36.42 22.57
CA ILE A 117 -27.53 35.92 21.30
C ILE A 117 -27.34 37.07 20.30
N SER A 118 -28.29 38.01 20.22
CA SER A 118 -28.22 39.14 19.30
C SER A 118 -27.18 40.19 19.70
N GLU A 119 -27.00 40.46 20.99
CA GLU A 119 -26.03 41.46 21.49
C GLU A 119 -24.57 40.97 21.48
N SER A 120 -24.35 39.66 21.36
CA SER A 120 -23.03 39.05 21.53
C SER A 120 -22.24 38.90 20.23
N GLU A 121 -22.19 39.88 19.33
CA GLU A 121 -21.55 39.74 17.99
C GLU A 121 -20.07 39.33 18.00
N ASN A 122 -19.30 39.69 19.04
CA ASN A 122 -17.85 39.41 19.12
C ASN A 122 -17.47 38.12 19.87
N ILE A 123 -18.42 37.40 20.47
CA ILE A 123 -18.15 36.19 21.27
C ILE A 123 -18.37 34.94 20.42
N SER A 124 -17.53 33.91 20.58
CA SER A 124 -17.73 32.62 19.89
C SER A 124 -19.02 31.93 20.38
N ASN A 125 -19.69 31.15 19.52
CA ASN A 125 -20.90 30.43 19.94
C ASN A 125 -20.63 29.46 21.10
N ILE A 126 -19.44 28.88 21.18
CA ILE A 126 -19.02 27.96 22.25
C ILE A 126 -18.96 28.68 23.60
N ASP A 127 -18.33 29.85 23.64
CA ASP A 127 -18.21 30.65 24.87
C ASP A 127 -19.57 31.18 25.32
N LEU A 128 -20.40 31.60 24.35
CA LEU A 128 -21.76 32.07 24.60
C LEU A 128 -22.61 30.95 25.22
N LEU A 129 -22.63 29.78 24.60
CA LEU A 129 -23.37 28.62 25.10
C LEU A 129 -22.85 28.14 26.45
N SER A 130 -21.53 28.21 26.67
CA SER A 130 -20.95 27.87 27.98
C SER A 130 -21.45 28.79 29.09
N LYS A 131 -21.54 30.10 28.80
CA LYS A 131 -22.07 31.11 29.74
C LYS A 131 -23.56 30.93 29.99
N ILE A 132 -24.35 30.61 28.96
CA ILE A 132 -25.81 30.46 29.07
C ILE A 132 -26.19 29.18 29.81
N SER A 133 -25.59 28.05 29.45
CA SER A 133 -25.94 26.74 29.99
C SER A 133 -25.32 26.43 31.36
N GLY A 134 -24.25 27.15 31.74
CA GLY A 134 -23.44 26.86 32.90
C GLY A 134 -22.58 25.58 32.77
N VAL A 135 -22.55 24.99 31.57
CA VAL A 135 -21.77 23.81 31.17
C VAL A 135 -20.57 24.29 30.38
N VAL A 136 -19.35 23.89 30.74
CA VAL A 136 -18.15 24.29 29.99
C VAL A 136 -18.13 23.52 28.66
N LEU A 137 -18.03 24.23 27.53
CA LEU A 137 -17.87 23.62 26.21
C LEU A 137 -16.47 23.88 25.69
N ARG A 138 -15.91 22.89 25.00
CA ARG A 138 -14.70 23.03 24.18
C ARG A 138 -15.03 22.65 22.75
N GLU A 139 -14.21 23.12 21.82
CA GLU A 139 -14.33 22.77 20.42
C GLU A 139 -14.07 21.28 20.20
N LYS A 140 -14.94 20.64 19.40
CA LYS A 140 -14.85 19.20 19.13
C LYS A 140 -13.78 18.85 18.08
N ALA A 141 -13.57 19.72 17.11
CA ALA A 141 -12.64 19.50 16.00
C ALA A 141 -11.97 20.84 15.63
N PRO A 142 -10.94 21.27 16.37
CA PRO A 142 -10.22 22.52 16.09
C PRO A 142 -9.31 22.43 14.86
N CYS A 143 -8.89 21.22 14.50
CA CYS A 143 -7.97 20.98 13.39
C CYS A 143 -8.54 19.97 12.40
N PHE A 144 -8.31 20.24 11.12
CA PHE A 144 -8.66 19.38 10.00
C PHE A 144 -7.40 19.07 9.21
N ILE A 145 -7.25 17.80 8.84
CA ILE A 145 -6.13 17.36 8.01
C ILE A 145 -6.73 16.94 6.67
N GLY A 146 -6.24 17.57 5.59
CA GLY A 146 -6.56 17.15 4.24
C GLY A 146 -5.81 15.87 3.88
N CYS A 147 -6.46 14.97 3.14
CA CYS A 147 -5.82 13.77 2.61
C CYS A 147 -6.18 13.58 1.14
N ARG A 148 -5.26 13.01 0.37
CA ARG A 148 -5.51 12.57 -1.01
C ARG A 148 -5.03 11.15 -1.16
N MET A 149 -5.83 10.29 -1.79
CA MET A 149 -5.41 8.93 -2.12
C MET A 149 -4.19 9.00 -3.05
N GLY A 150 -3.07 8.43 -2.60
CA GLY A 150 -1.81 8.42 -3.35
C GLY A 150 -1.64 7.14 -4.16
N ARG A 151 -0.93 6.18 -3.59
CA ARG A 151 -0.66 4.87 -4.21
C ARG A 151 -1.61 3.81 -3.63
N PRO A 152 -2.26 2.97 -4.46
CA PRO A 152 -3.04 1.86 -3.95
C PRO A 152 -2.12 0.78 -3.36
N GLU A 153 -2.69 -0.10 -2.56
CA GLU A 153 -1.99 -1.24 -1.97
C GLU A 153 -1.40 -2.17 -3.03
N LYS A 154 -0.33 -2.91 -2.70
CA LYS A 154 0.30 -3.87 -3.60
C LYS A 154 0.79 -5.07 -2.81
N ALA A 155 0.46 -6.26 -3.30
CA ALA A 155 1.00 -7.53 -2.82
C ALA A 155 1.03 -8.50 -4.02
N GLN A 156 2.19 -8.68 -4.65
CA GLN A 156 2.34 -9.51 -5.84
C GLN A 156 3.78 -10.00 -6.07
N MET A 157 3.93 -11.13 -6.75
CA MET A 157 5.25 -11.64 -7.16
C MET A 157 5.94 -10.65 -8.10
N ARG A 158 7.21 -10.33 -7.83
CA ARG A 158 8.02 -9.44 -8.67
C ARG A 158 8.51 -10.20 -9.90
N ALA A 159 7.97 -9.84 -11.07
CA ALA A 159 8.40 -10.38 -12.34
C ALA A 159 9.19 -9.35 -13.17
N MET A 160 10.33 -9.75 -13.73
CA MET A 160 11.01 -8.94 -14.75
C MET A 160 10.18 -8.90 -16.04
N ARG A 161 10.45 -7.92 -16.92
CA ARG A 161 9.83 -7.87 -18.25
C ARG A 161 10.09 -9.18 -19.00
N GLY A 162 9.02 -9.88 -19.39
CA GLY A 162 9.08 -11.18 -20.06
C GLY A 162 9.01 -12.38 -19.11
N SER A 163 8.90 -12.14 -17.80
CA SER A 163 8.69 -13.15 -16.74
C SER A 163 9.60 -14.38 -16.90
N PRO A 164 10.93 -14.19 -16.97
CA PRO A 164 11.85 -15.31 -17.09
C PRO A 164 11.84 -16.15 -15.81
N CYS A 165 12.00 -17.45 -15.97
CA CYS A 165 12.21 -18.40 -14.87
C CYS A 165 13.67 -18.86 -14.79
N SER A 166 14.51 -18.51 -15.77
CA SER A 166 15.95 -18.77 -15.77
C SER A 166 16.75 -17.61 -16.36
N LEU A 167 17.93 -17.33 -15.81
CA LEU A 167 18.92 -16.46 -16.45
C LEU A 167 19.68 -17.21 -17.54
N PHE A 168 18.94 -17.70 -18.53
CA PHE A 168 19.48 -18.34 -19.71
C PHE A 168 19.28 -17.43 -20.95
N PRO A 169 20.33 -17.09 -21.71
CA PRO A 169 20.20 -16.24 -22.89
C PRO A 169 19.52 -17.00 -24.05
N VAL A 170 18.50 -16.40 -24.66
CA VAL A 170 17.79 -16.98 -25.83
C VAL A 170 17.85 -16.10 -27.09
N GLY A 171 18.48 -14.93 -27.00
CA GLY A 171 18.63 -14.03 -28.16
C GLY A 171 17.29 -13.66 -28.82
N LEU A 172 17.30 -13.53 -30.14
CA LEU A 172 16.09 -13.39 -30.96
C LEU A 172 15.40 -14.74 -31.22
N ASP A 173 16.18 -15.83 -31.16
CA ASP A 173 15.76 -17.19 -31.47
C ASP A 173 14.69 -17.73 -30.50
N GLY A 174 14.63 -17.20 -29.27
CA GLY A 174 13.53 -17.52 -28.33
C GLY A 174 12.16 -16.89 -28.66
N GLY A 175 11.98 -16.29 -29.84
CA GLY A 175 10.68 -15.77 -30.28
C GLY A 175 10.18 -14.59 -29.43
N ARG A 176 8.85 -14.34 -29.43
CA ARG A 176 8.24 -13.23 -28.65
C ARG A 176 8.28 -13.50 -27.14
N LEU A 177 8.04 -14.75 -26.76
CA LEU A 177 7.90 -15.20 -25.36
C LEU A 177 9.25 -15.50 -24.69
N ARG A 178 10.36 -15.47 -25.43
CA ARG A 178 11.73 -15.75 -24.95
C ARG A 178 11.88 -17.18 -24.45
N GLU A 179 11.31 -18.10 -25.20
CA GLU A 179 11.31 -19.52 -24.91
C GLU A 179 12.67 -20.14 -25.21
N VAL A 180 13.21 -20.90 -24.26
CA VAL A 180 14.46 -21.64 -24.39
C VAL A 180 14.26 -22.85 -25.30
N ASN A 181 13.07 -23.46 -25.28
CA ASN A 181 12.72 -24.64 -26.07
C ASN A 181 12.14 -24.31 -27.47
N ASN A 182 12.17 -23.05 -27.91
CA ASN A 182 11.60 -22.64 -29.20
C ASN A 182 12.34 -23.26 -30.40
N MET A 183 13.65 -23.48 -30.29
CA MET A 183 14.49 -24.01 -31.37
C MET A 183 15.50 -25.02 -30.81
N ASN A 184 15.83 -26.05 -31.61
CA ASN A 184 16.82 -27.06 -31.22
C ASN A 184 18.23 -26.46 -31.06
N LYS A 185 18.57 -25.47 -31.89
CA LYS A 185 19.84 -24.76 -31.86
C LYS A 185 19.58 -23.26 -31.80
N MET A 186 20.34 -22.55 -30.96
CA MET A 186 20.21 -21.11 -30.79
C MET A 186 21.58 -20.44 -30.80
N ASN A 187 21.65 -19.26 -31.40
CA ASN A 187 22.84 -18.41 -31.33
C ASN A 187 22.79 -17.56 -30.06
N ILE A 188 23.65 -17.89 -29.10
CA ILE A 188 23.67 -17.27 -27.79
C ILE A 188 25.04 -16.67 -27.50
N LYS A 189 25.05 -15.56 -26.76
CA LYS A 189 26.26 -14.90 -26.27
C LYS A 189 26.51 -15.30 -24.81
N PHE A 190 27.64 -15.94 -24.54
CA PHE A 190 27.97 -16.52 -23.23
C PHE A 190 29.48 -16.61 -23.01
N ARG A 191 29.89 -16.93 -21.77
CA ARG A 191 31.26 -17.32 -21.44
C ARG A 191 31.54 -18.76 -21.87
N ASP A 192 32.48 -18.95 -22.78
CA ASP A 192 32.90 -20.29 -23.17
C ASP A 192 33.68 -21.01 -22.05
N PHE A 193 33.39 -22.29 -21.87
CA PHE A 193 34.14 -23.23 -21.05
C PHE A 193 34.47 -24.46 -21.88
N PHE A 194 35.68 -24.99 -21.77
CA PHE A 194 36.11 -26.15 -22.56
C PHE A 194 36.33 -27.38 -21.69
N CYS A 195 35.70 -28.49 -22.06
CA CYS A 195 35.87 -29.78 -21.43
C CYS A 195 36.93 -30.59 -22.19
N SER A 196 38.06 -30.90 -21.53
CA SER A 196 39.13 -31.73 -22.10
C SER A 196 38.70 -33.18 -22.33
N LYS A 197 37.85 -33.75 -21.45
CA LYS A 197 37.38 -35.14 -21.58
C LYS A 197 36.38 -35.34 -22.72
N CYS A 198 35.44 -34.42 -22.88
CA CYS A 198 34.44 -34.49 -23.96
C CYS A 198 34.91 -33.86 -25.26
N ASN A 199 36.03 -33.12 -25.23
CA ASN A 199 36.53 -32.29 -26.32
C ASN A 199 35.45 -31.34 -26.88
N LYS A 200 34.69 -30.70 -25.98
CA LYS A 200 33.52 -29.86 -26.33
C LYS A 200 33.53 -28.54 -25.55
N SER A 201 33.05 -27.49 -26.21
CA SER A 201 32.66 -26.21 -25.59
C SER A 201 31.32 -26.36 -24.87
N VAL A 202 31.25 -25.82 -23.66
CA VAL A 202 30.09 -25.89 -22.74
C VAL A 202 29.90 -24.53 -22.05
N LEU A 203 28.77 -24.38 -21.34
CA LEU A 203 28.35 -23.10 -20.76
C LEU A 203 28.80 -22.84 -19.33
N TRP A 204 29.37 -23.84 -18.65
CA TRP A 204 29.62 -23.80 -17.21
C TRP A 204 30.96 -24.45 -16.83
N GLY A 205 31.48 -24.07 -15.66
CA GLY A 205 32.74 -24.59 -15.08
C GLY A 205 32.80 -26.10 -14.80
N VAL A 206 31.67 -26.79 -14.87
CA VAL A 206 31.55 -28.25 -14.77
C VAL A 206 30.75 -28.76 -15.96
N CYS A 207 31.33 -29.71 -16.68
CA CYS A 207 30.76 -30.27 -17.90
C CYS A 207 29.41 -30.97 -17.60
N PRO A 208 28.31 -30.60 -18.28
CA PRO A 208 26.99 -31.20 -18.02
C PRO A 208 26.90 -32.67 -18.44
N PHE A 209 27.83 -33.16 -19.28
CA PHE A 209 27.80 -34.52 -19.82
C PHE A 209 28.66 -35.51 -18.99
N CYS A 210 29.92 -35.17 -18.71
CA CYS A 210 30.87 -36.06 -18.02
C CYS A 210 31.23 -35.61 -16.60
N LYS A 211 30.67 -34.48 -16.12
CA LYS A 211 30.87 -33.93 -14.78
C LYS A 211 32.32 -33.56 -14.43
N SER A 212 33.25 -33.54 -15.38
CA SER A 212 34.61 -33.04 -15.13
C SER A 212 34.67 -31.51 -15.11
N GLN A 213 35.67 -30.97 -14.42
CA GLN A 213 35.96 -29.54 -14.41
C GLN A 213 36.43 -29.07 -15.80
N THR A 214 36.05 -27.86 -16.16
CA THR A 214 36.33 -27.27 -17.47
C THR A 214 37.22 -26.05 -17.35
N THR A 215 37.96 -25.72 -18.41
CA THR A 215 38.78 -24.51 -18.47
C THR A 215 37.98 -23.34 -19.01
N GLU A 216 37.94 -22.23 -18.28
CA GLU A 216 37.29 -20.99 -18.72
C GLU A 216 38.05 -20.35 -19.89
N LYS A 217 37.32 -19.95 -20.91
CA LYS A 217 37.83 -19.28 -22.12
C LYS A 217 37.21 -17.89 -22.25
N GLN A 218 37.09 -17.36 -23.46
CA GLN A 218 36.58 -16.02 -23.77
C GLN A 218 35.03 -15.95 -23.92
N ILE A 219 34.45 -14.74 -23.96
CA ILE A 219 33.03 -14.57 -24.32
C ILE A 219 32.95 -14.77 -25.82
N ILE A 220 32.04 -15.64 -26.26
CA ILE A 220 31.77 -15.89 -27.67
C ILE A 220 30.27 -15.78 -27.93
N SER A 221 29.93 -15.54 -29.20
CA SER A 221 28.59 -15.77 -29.72
C SER A 221 28.66 -17.00 -30.62
N ALA A 222 27.99 -18.08 -30.24
CA ALA A 222 28.05 -19.34 -30.96
C ALA A 222 26.68 -20.03 -30.96
N GLU A 223 26.47 -20.88 -31.97
CA GLU A 223 25.32 -21.77 -32.02
C GLU A 223 25.51 -22.89 -30.99
N HIS A 224 24.52 -23.07 -30.11
CA HIS A 224 24.52 -24.10 -29.09
C HIS A 224 23.31 -25.02 -29.25
N ASP A 225 23.51 -26.33 -29.05
CA ASP A 225 22.45 -27.34 -29.11
C ASP A 225 21.65 -27.35 -27.80
N ILE A 226 20.51 -26.65 -27.82
CA ILE A 226 19.63 -26.49 -26.69
C ILE A 226 18.83 -27.76 -26.42
N LYS A 227 18.47 -28.51 -27.47
CA LYS A 227 17.71 -29.76 -27.31
C LYS A 227 18.51 -30.78 -26.49
N THR A 228 19.73 -31.05 -26.90
CA THR A 228 20.60 -31.99 -26.19
C THR A 228 20.84 -31.53 -24.75
N LEU A 229 20.97 -30.22 -24.53
CA LEU A 229 21.17 -29.66 -23.20
C LEU A 229 19.93 -29.85 -22.32
N LEU A 230 18.72 -29.59 -22.83
CA LEU A 230 17.45 -29.82 -22.12
C LEU A 230 17.23 -31.30 -21.81
N ASP A 231 17.53 -32.19 -22.76
CA ASP A 231 17.42 -33.64 -22.56
C ASP A 231 18.31 -34.10 -21.39
N ASN A 232 19.55 -33.59 -21.31
CA ASN A 232 20.45 -33.87 -20.19
C ASN A 232 19.96 -33.24 -18.87
N ALA A 233 19.42 -32.03 -18.91
CA ALA A 233 18.84 -31.39 -17.73
C ALA A 233 17.66 -32.20 -17.18
N HIS A 234 16.78 -32.71 -18.03
CA HIS A 234 15.70 -33.61 -17.63
C HIS A 234 16.21 -34.94 -17.07
N LEU A 235 17.26 -35.52 -17.66
CA LEU A 235 17.90 -36.74 -17.13
C LEU A 235 18.50 -36.50 -15.74
N ASN A 236 19.19 -35.38 -15.54
CA ASN A 236 19.74 -34.98 -14.24
C ASN A 236 18.63 -34.85 -13.19
N LEU A 237 17.47 -34.33 -13.58
CA LEU A 237 16.27 -34.23 -12.74
C LEU A 237 15.42 -35.51 -12.72
N LYS A 238 16.00 -36.66 -13.06
CA LYS A 238 15.35 -38.00 -13.03
C LYS A 238 14.04 -38.06 -13.84
N ASN A 239 13.92 -37.24 -14.89
CA ASN A 239 12.77 -37.12 -15.79
C ASN A 239 11.41 -36.79 -15.13
N LYS A 240 11.37 -36.39 -13.86
CA LYS A 240 10.11 -36.11 -13.15
C LYS A 240 9.38 -34.86 -13.65
N PHE A 241 10.13 -33.89 -14.20
CA PHE A 241 9.63 -32.55 -14.57
C PHE A 241 9.53 -32.34 -16.08
N LYS A 242 9.31 -33.39 -16.87
CA LYS A 242 9.17 -33.32 -18.34
C LYS A 242 7.90 -32.61 -18.82
N GLN A 243 6.97 -32.34 -17.91
CA GLN A 243 5.65 -31.75 -18.17
C GLN A 243 5.73 -30.25 -18.52
N VAL A 244 6.91 -29.63 -18.37
CA VAL A 244 7.09 -28.19 -18.58
C VAL A 244 7.04 -27.84 -20.06
N GLU A 245 5.96 -27.17 -20.47
CA GLU A 245 5.75 -26.77 -21.87
C GLU A 245 6.52 -25.49 -22.27
N ILE A 246 6.69 -24.53 -21.35
CA ILE A 246 7.22 -23.19 -21.67
C ILE A 246 8.32 -22.79 -20.68
N LEU A 247 9.57 -22.86 -21.13
CA LEU A 247 10.73 -22.42 -20.34
C LEU A 247 11.18 -21.01 -20.79
N LYS A 248 10.93 -19.99 -19.97
CA LYS A 248 11.24 -18.58 -20.33
C LYS A 248 12.63 -18.15 -19.86
N GLY A 249 13.47 -17.74 -20.80
CA GLY A 249 14.79 -17.17 -20.56
C GLY A 249 14.87 -15.65 -20.71
N VAL A 250 16.09 -15.12 -20.71
CA VAL A 250 16.40 -13.70 -20.93
C VAL A 250 16.88 -13.45 -22.36
N ARG A 251 16.66 -12.24 -22.89
CA ARG A 251 17.16 -11.88 -24.25
C ARG A 251 18.68 -11.95 -24.35
N GLY A 252 19.38 -11.65 -23.26
CA GLY A 252 20.82 -11.71 -23.16
C GLY A 252 21.26 -11.48 -21.73
N LEU A 253 22.45 -11.96 -21.39
CA LEU A 253 23.03 -11.78 -20.07
C LEU A 253 23.61 -10.37 -19.96
N SER A 254 23.32 -9.72 -18.84
CA SER A 254 23.81 -8.37 -18.53
C SER A 254 24.98 -8.35 -17.57
N SER A 255 25.36 -9.53 -17.05
CA SER A 255 26.47 -9.68 -16.13
C SER A 255 27.82 -9.56 -16.81
N GLU A 256 28.84 -9.22 -16.02
CA GLU A 256 30.22 -9.03 -16.50
C GLU A 256 30.79 -10.32 -17.10
N ARG A 257 30.60 -11.44 -16.40
CA ARG A 257 31.11 -12.74 -16.85
C ARG A 257 30.25 -13.36 -17.95
N MET A 258 28.96 -13.01 -18.06
CA MET A 258 28.00 -13.63 -18.99
C MET A 258 27.91 -15.16 -18.85
N ILE A 259 27.95 -15.65 -17.62
CA ILE A 259 27.72 -17.06 -17.31
C ILE A 259 26.20 -17.28 -17.15
N PRO A 260 25.58 -18.17 -17.93
CA PRO A 260 24.16 -18.47 -17.79
C PRO A 260 23.90 -19.30 -16.53
N GLU A 261 22.71 -19.15 -15.97
CA GLU A 261 22.24 -20.03 -14.91
C GLU A 261 22.07 -21.48 -15.43
N ARG A 262 22.19 -22.46 -14.53
CA ARG A 262 21.88 -23.86 -14.81
C ARG A 262 20.42 -24.02 -15.22
N ILE A 263 20.18 -24.67 -16.35
CA ILE A 263 18.84 -24.83 -16.94
C ILE A 263 17.94 -25.70 -16.07
N GLU A 264 18.51 -26.64 -15.32
CA GLU A 264 17.79 -27.47 -14.35
C GLU A 264 16.97 -26.62 -13.37
N LYS A 265 17.55 -25.54 -12.84
CA LYS A 265 16.85 -24.60 -11.94
C LYS A 265 15.69 -23.90 -12.66
N GLY A 266 15.89 -23.55 -13.92
CA GLY A 266 14.85 -22.98 -14.78
C GLY A 266 13.65 -23.89 -14.98
N ILE A 267 13.89 -25.18 -15.20
CA ILE A 267 12.84 -26.21 -15.35
C ILE A 267 12.05 -26.33 -14.04
N LEU A 268 12.74 -26.43 -12.90
CA LEU A 268 12.10 -26.52 -11.58
C LEU A 268 11.24 -25.28 -11.28
N ARG A 269 11.75 -24.06 -11.54
CA ARG A 269 10.96 -22.84 -11.35
C ARG A 269 9.75 -22.77 -12.27
N SER A 270 9.91 -23.16 -13.53
CA SER A 270 8.81 -23.18 -14.49
C SER A 270 7.72 -24.17 -14.08
N PHE A 271 8.10 -25.34 -13.57
CA PHE A 271 7.16 -26.34 -13.03
C PHE A 271 6.34 -25.78 -11.85
N HIS A 272 6.96 -25.00 -10.97
CA HIS A 272 6.29 -24.34 -9.83
C HIS A 272 5.68 -22.97 -10.17
N ASN A 273 5.64 -22.58 -11.45
CA ASN A 273 5.13 -21.28 -11.94
C ASN A 273 5.81 -20.05 -11.29
N LEU A 274 7.10 -20.14 -11.01
CA LEU A 274 7.91 -19.10 -10.38
C LEU A 274 8.72 -18.31 -11.41
N THR A 275 8.91 -17.02 -11.13
CA THR A 275 9.76 -16.13 -11.93
C THR A 275 10.90 -15.60 -11.11
N ILE A 276 12.01 -15.28 -11.76
CA ILE A 276 13.21 -14.77 -11.09
C ILE A 276 13.39 -13.27 -11.28
N PHE A 277 14.16 -12.69 -10.36
CA PHE A 277 14.75 -11.38 -10.49
C PHE A 277 16.17 -11.44 -11.09
N LYS A 278 16.83 -10.28 -11.24
CA LYS A 278 18.12 -10.14 -11.94
C LYS A 278 19.27 -10.93 -11.30
N ASP A 279 19.12 -11.28 -10.03
CA ASP A 279 20.08 -11.99 -9.19
C ASP A 279 19.68 -13.46 -8.94
N CYS A 280 18.74 -13.99 -9.73
CA CYS A 280 18.15 -15.34 -9.61
C CYS A 280 17.29 -15.60 -8.37
N THR A 281 17.13 -14.63 -7.47
CA THR A 281 16.22 -14.76 -6.32
C THR A 281 14.75 -14.63 -6.76
N ILE A 282 13.86 -15.26 -6.00
CA ILE A 282 12.40 -15.14 -6.21
C ILE A 282 11.86 -14.16 -5.17
N ARG A 283 11.18 -13.12 -5.64
CA ARG A 283 10.74 -12.00 -4.79
C ARG A 283 9.24 -11.81 -4.81
N TYR A 284 8.71 -11.48 -3.65
CA TYR A 284 7.34 -11.03 -3.47
C TYR A 284 7.35 -9.57 -3.03
N ASP A 285 6.66 -8.69 -3.74
CA ASP A 285 6.54 -7.28 -3.36
C ASP A 285 5.29 -7.07 -2.51
N ALA A 286 5.42 -6.43 -1.35
CA ALA A 286 4.28 -5.96 -0.56
C ALA A 286 4.50 -4.54 -0.03
N ILE A 287 3.42 -3.78 0.15
CA ILE A 287 3.45 -2.51 0.89
C ILE A 287 3.74 -2.78 2.37
N ASP A 288 4.57 -1.93 2.98
CA ASP A 288 4.96 -2.05 4.38
C ASP A 288 4.01 -1.27 5.30
N VAL A 289 3.56 -1.91 6.38
CA VAL A 289 2.71 -1.29 7.39
C VAL A 289 3.30 -1.55 8.78
N PRO A 290 3.53 -0.52 9.59
CA PRO A 290 4.10 -0.68 10.92
C PRO A 290 3.02 -1.10 11.93
N ILE A 291 3.31 -2.12 12.74
CA ILE A 291 2.54 -2.47 13.94
C ILE A 291 3.49 -2.87 15.06
N THR A 292 3.13 -2.56 16.30
CA THR A 292 3.88 -2.99 17.49
C THR A 292 3.18 -4.11 18.24
N HIS A 293 1.88 -4.28 18.02
CA HIS A 293 1.04 -5.23 18.74
C HIS A 293 0.07 -5.93 17.79
N PHE A 294 -0.35 -7.14 18.15
CA PHE A 294 -1.31 -7.93 17.39
C PHE A 294 -2.10 -8.86 18.32
N LYS A 295 -3.25 -9.36 17.86
CA LYS A 295 -3.97 -10.46 18.49
C LYS A 295 -3.74 -11.76 17.71
N PRO A 296 -3.56 -12.91 18.36
CA PRO A 296 -3.41 -14.20 17.69
C PRO A 296 -4.50 -14.48 16.63
N LYS A 297 -5.74 -14.10 16.93
CA LYS A 297 -6.89 -14.23 16.02
C LYS A 297 -6.74 -13.45 14.71
N GLU A 298 -6.09 -12.29 14.74
CA GLU A 298 -5.91 -11.41 13.57
C GLU A 298 -4.95 -12.04 12.54
N ILE A 299 -3.99 -12.84 13.01
CA ILE A 299 -2.95 -13.42 12.15
C ILE A 299 -3.19 -14.90 11.84
N GLY A 300 -4.33 -15.45 12.27
CA GLY A 300 -4.73 -16.84 12.05
C GLY A 300 -3.81 -17.89 12.68
N THR A 301 -3.07 -17.54 13.74
CA THR A 301 -2.06 -18.44 14.32
C THR A 301 -2.47 -18.91 15.71
N SER A 302 -2.39 -20.22 15.94
CA SER A 302 -2.78 -20.81 17.23
C SER A 302 -1.84 -20.40 18.37
N ILE A 303 -2.41 -20.28 19.57
CA ILE A 303 -1.67 -19.92 20.79
C ILE A 303 -0.53 -20.91 21.05
N GLU A 304 -0.76 -22.21 20.83
CA GLU A 304 0.28 -23.24 20.98
C GLU A 304 1.49 -22.97 20.06
N LYS A 305 1.23 -22.51 18.84
CA LYS A 305 2.30 -22.19 17.89
C LYS A 305 3.02 -20.90 18.26
N LEU A 306 2.29 -19.88 18.71
CA LEU A 306 2.88 -18.64 19.24
C LEU A 306 3.77 -18.89 20.47
N ARG A 307 3.34 -19.76 21.39
CA ARG A 307 4.18 -20.17 22.53
C ARG A 307 5.46 -20.87 22.09
N LYS A 308 5.42 -21.72 21.06
CA LYS A 308 6.63 -22.33 20.47
C LYS A 308 7.56 -21.30 19.83
N LEU A 309 7.02 -20.17 19.36
CA LEU A 309 7.79 -19.07 18.78
C LEU A 309 8.38 -18.12 19.84
N GLY A 310 7.98 -18.26 21.11
CA GLY A 310 8.47 -17.47 22.25
C GLY A 310 7.45 -16.51 22.87
N TYR A 311 6.20 -16.49 22.40
CA TYR A 311 5.15 -15.63 22.94
C TYR A 311 4.46 -16.31 24.14
N PHE A 312 4.90 -15.97 25.35
CA PHE A 312 4.36 -16.56 26.59
C PHE A 312 3.34 -15.66 27.30
N GLU A 313 3.49 -14.34 27.16
CA GLU A 313 2.72 -13.33 27.87
C GLU A 313 2.12 -12.33 26.89
N ASP A 314 1.04 -11.68 27.31
CA ASP A 314 0.46 -10.53 26.62
C ASP A 314 1.22 -9.23 26.96
N TYR A 315 0.86 -8.12 26.34
CA TYR A 315 1.52 -6.82 26.55
C TYR A 315 1.41 -6.26 27.99
N LEU A 316 0.55 -6.84 28.82
CA LEU A 316 0.37 -6.49 30.24
C LEU A 316 1.11 -7.45 31.18
N GLY A 317 1.80 -8.46 30.64
CA GLY A 317 2.50 -9.49 31.42
C GLY A 317 1.60 -10.64 31.90
N ASN A 318 0.35 -10.76 31.40
CA ASN A 318 -0.49 -11.90 31.75
C ASN A 318 -0.17 -13.09 30.83
N PRO A 319 -0.26 -14.35 31.33
CA PRO A 319 -0.04 -15.52 30.49
C PRO A 319 -0.99 -15.57 29.28
N LEU A 320 -0.44 -15.81 28.09
CA LEU A 320 -1.19 -15.88 26.84
C LEU A 320 -2.04 -17.14 26.79
N LYS A 321 -3.36 -17.02 26.97
CA LYS A 321 -4.35 -18.11 27.03
C LYS A 321 -5.53 -17.95 26.08
N GLN A 322 -5.83 -16.74 25.61
CA GLN A 322 -6.96 -16.44 24.75
C GLN A 322 -6.50 -15.80 23.43
N GLU A 323 -7.23 -16.03 22.35
CA GLU A 323 -6.86 -15.55 21.01
C GLU A 323 -7.12 -14.05 20.80
N ASP A 324 -7.92 -13.44 21.67
CA ASP A 324 -8.23 -12.00 21.65
C ASP A 324 -7.28 -11.17 22.53
N GLN A 325 -6.32 -11.80 23.23
CA GLN A 325 -5.27 -11.09 23.97
C GLN A 325 -4.31 -10.39 23.01
N ILE A 326 -3.85 -9.21 23.41
CA ILE A 326 -2.93 -8.39 22.61
C ILE A 326 -1.50 -8.75 23.00
N CYS A 327 -0.70 -9.20 22.04
CA CYS A 327 0.70 -9.53 22.22
C CYS A 327 1.58 -8.39 21.68
N GLU A 328 2.69 -8.10 22.35
CA GLU A 328 3.75 -7.23 21.83
C GLU A 328 4.55 -7.99 20.76
N LEU A 329 4.66 -7.43 19.56
CA LEU A 329 5.32 -8.05 18.41
C LEU A 329 6.85 -8.00 18.57
N PHE A 330 7.53 -9.15 18.43
CA PHE A 330 8.99 -9.14 18.42
C PHE A 330 9.56 -8.40 17.20
N ALA A 331 10.68 -7.71 17.40
CA ALA A 331 11.21 -6.75 16.44
C ALA A 331 11.58 -7.30 15.06
N GLN A 332 11.77 -8.62 14.90
CA GLN A 332 12.07 -9.26 13.60
C GLN A 332 10.97 -10.23 13.15
N ASP A 333 9.84 -10.26 13.84
CA ASP A 333 8.69 -11.06 13.42
C ASP A 333 7.84 -10.29 12.41
N VAL A 334 7.38 -11.00 11.38
CA VAL A 334 6.63 -10.44 10.26
C VAL A 334 5.34 -11.21 10.01
N ILE A 335 4.31 -10.47 9.64
CA ILE A 335 3.00 -10.98 9.26
C ILE A 335 2.80 -10.67 7.77
N MET A 336 2.59 -11.72 6.99
CA MET A 336 2.56 -11.65 5.52
C MET A 336 1.12 -11.64 5.00
N PRO A 337 0.85 -11.08 3.82
CA PRO A 337 -0.48 -11.14 3.25
C PRO A 337 -0.81 -12.57 2.79
N GLU A 338 -2.06 -13.01 2.93
CA GLU A 338 -2.50 -14.38 2.67
C GLU A 338 -2.26 -14.80 1.22
N ASN A 339 -2.42 -13.87 0.27
CA ASN A 339 -2.14 -14.09 -1.15
C ASN A 339 -0.64 -14.34 -1.46
N ALA A 340 0.27 -14.05 -0.51
CA ALA A 340 1.67 -14.44 -0.62
C ALA A 340 1.90 -15.90 -0.24
N SER A 341 1.02 -16.49 0.59
CA SER A 341 1.22 -17.83 1.13
C SER A 341 1.38 -18.88 0.04
N ASP A 342 0.53 -18.87 -1.00
CA ASP A 342 0.62 -19.78 -2.15
C ASP A 342 1.96 -19.65 -2.90
N VAL A 343 2.45 -18.42 -3.05
CA VAL A 343 3.73 -18.14 -3.70
C VAL A 343 4.86 -18.69 -2.83
N PHE A 344 4.85 -18.43 -1.52
CA PHE A 344 5.87 -18.93 -0.59
C PHE A 344 5.86 -20.46 -0.46
N VAL A 345 4.68 -21.09 -0.47
CA VAL A 345 4.56 -22.55 -0.54
C VAL A 345 5.19 -23.06 -1.84
N SER A 346 4.92 -22.42 -2.97
CA SER A 346 5.52 -22.79 -4.26
C SER A 346 7.04 -22.62 -4.26
N ILE A 347 7.58 -21.54 -3.67
CA ILE A 347 9.03 -21.35 -3.49
C ILE A 347 9.61 -22.44 -2.59
N SER A 348 8.94 -22.80 -1.49
CA SER A 348 9.42 -23.85 -0.57
C SER A 348 9.53 -25.22 -1.26
N ARG A 349 8.53 -25.58 -2.09
CA ARG A 349 8.54 -26.81 -2.89
C ARG A 349 9.62 -26.78 -3.97
N PHE A 350 9.82 -25.63 -4.60
CA PHE A 350 10.93 -25.42 -5.53
C PHE A 350 12.29 -25.65 -4.86
N VAL A 351 12.52 -25.06 -3.68
CA VAL A 351 13.78 -25.23 -2.93
C VAL A 351 13.98 -26.69 -2.52
N ASP A 352 12.93 -27.38 -2.08
CA ASP A 352 13.00 -28.79 -1.71
C ASP A 352 13.34 -29.70 -2.91
N ASP A 353 12.70 -29.46 -4.05
CA ASP A 353 12.99 -30.21 -5.28
C ASP A 353 14.38 -29.87 -5.83
N GLU A 354 14.83 -28.63 -5.67
CA GLU A 354 16.19 -28.21 -6.00
C GLU A 354 17.22 -28.94 -5.13
N LEU A 355 17.00 -29.01 -3.82
CA LEU A 355 17.86 -29.77 -2.90
C LEU A 355 17.87 -31.26 -3.24
N GLU A 356 16.71 -31.88 -3.45
CA GLU A 356 16.61 -33.33 -3.69
C GLU A 356 17.14 -33.75 -5.07
N PHE A 357 16.74 -33.05 -6.14
CA PHE A 357 17.01 -33.51 -7.50
C PHE A 357 18.25 -32.88 -8.12
N PHE A 358 18.58 -31.63 -7.78
CA PHE A 358 19.75 -30.97 -8.34
C PHE A 358 20.99 -31.16 -7.44
N TYR A 359 20.83 -30.98 -6.13
CA TYR A 359 21.96 -31.11 -5.17
C TYR A 359 22.10 -32.50 -4.54
N ASN A 360 21.10 -33.39 -4.66
CA ASN A 360 21.04 -34.69 -3.97
C ASN A 360 21.16 -34.59 -2.44
N LEU A 361 20.53 -33.57 -1.86
CA LEU A 361 20.41 -33.32 -0.43
C LEU A 361 18.98 -33.61 0.06
N SER A 362 18.80 -33.75 1.37
CA SER A 362 17.48 -33.87 1.97
C SER A 362 16.68 -32.57 1.80
N ARG A 363 15.35 -32.71 1.66
CA ARG A 363 14.41 -31.58 1.68
C ARG A 363 14.56 -30.78 2.98
N TYR A 364 14.37 -29.47 2.90
CA TYR A 364 14.53 -28.56 4.04
C TYR A 364 13.19 -28.12 4.63
N TYR A 365 12.26 -27.68 3.78
CA TYR A 365 10.98 -27.13 4.24
C TYR A 365 9.95 -28.24 4.48
N SER A 366 9.76 -29.15 3.52
CA SER A 366 8.74 -30.19 3.54
C SER A 366 7.33 -29.68 3.85
N ILE A 367 7.01 -28.48 3.37
CA ILE A 367 5.78 -27.74 3.66
C ILE A 367 4.60 -28.24 2.83
N LYS A 368 3.46 -28.45 3.47
CA LYS A 368 2.20 -28.83 2.79
C LYS A 368 1.22 -27.68 2.72
N THR A 369 1.10 -26.92 3.80
CA THR A 369 0.11 -25.86 3.99
C THR A 369 0.77 -24.52 4.32
N ALA A 370 0.04 -23.42 4.11
CA ALA A 370 0.49 -22.08 4.48
C ALA A 370 0.89 -21.98 5.96
N ASN A 371 0.16 -22.67 6.85
CA ASN A 371 0.45 -22.68 8.28
C ASN A 371 1.84 -23.26 8.58
N ASP A 372 2.37 -24.16 7.77
CA ASP A 372 3.71 -24.73 7.99
C ASP A 372 4.82 -23.71 7.72
N LEU A 373 4.55 -22.61 6.99
CA LEU A 373 5.51 -21.51 6.78
C LEU A 373 5.80 -20.73 8.07
N ILE A 374 4.89 -20.77 9.05
CA ILE A 374 5.04 -20.05 10.32
C ILE A 374 6.25 -20.59 11.09
N GLY A 375 7.19 -19.70 11.39
CA GLY A 375 8.48 -19.97 12.03
C GLY A 375 9.66 -19.97 11.05
N HIS A 376 9.42 -20.03 9.74
CA HIS A 376 10.49 -19.96 8.75
C HIS A 376 10.96 -18.51 8.52
N LEU A 377 12.23 -18.41 8.13
CA LEU A 377 12.91 -17.14 7.95
C LEU A 377 12.75 -16.61 6.52
N VAL A 378 12.51 -15.31 6.44
CA VAL A 378 12.47 -14.52 5.22
C VAL A 378 13.55 -13.44 5.26
N ILE A 379 13.89 -12.92 4.09
CA ILE A 379 14.72 -11.74 3.95
C ILE A 379 13.81 -10.63 3.43
N GLY A 380 13.72 -9.54 4.19
CA GLY A 380 13.16 -8.29 3.72
C GLY A 380 14.26 -7.44 3.08
N LEU A 381 14.02 -6.98 1.86
CA LEU A 381 14.95 -6.12 1.13
C LEU A 381 14.20 -4.94 0.51
N ALA A 382 14.57 -3.73 0.93
CA ALA A 382 14.05 -2.52 0.34
C ALA A 382 14.68 -2.26 -1.05
N PRO A 383 13.88 -1.80 -2.02
CA PRO A 383 14.37 -1.06 -3.17
C PRO A 383 15.48 -0.07 -2.82
N HIS A 384 16.45 0.07 -3.70
CA HIS A 384 17.63 0.92 -3.57
C HIS A 384 18.54 0.59 -2.37
N THR A 385 18.40 -0.58 -1.76
CA THR A 385 19.32 -1.06 -0.72
C THR A 385 20.00 -2.37 -1.14
N SER A 386 21.04 -2.76 -0.40
CA SER A 386 21.79 -3.99 -0.62
C SER A 386 21.98 -4.85 0.64
N ALA A 387 21.47 -4.38 1.77
CA ALA A 387 21.46 -5.09 3.04
C ALA A 387 20.04 -5.62 3.27
N GLY A 388 19.89 -6.93 3.27
CA GLY A 388 18.62 -7.58 3.62
C GLY A 388 18.53 -7.77 5.14
N ILE A 389 17.36 -7.59 5.71
CA ILE A 389 17.12 -7.87 7.13
C ILE A 389 16.38 -9.20 7.26
N ILE A 390 16.88 -10.09 8.11
CA ILE A 390 16.18 -11.35 8.38
C ILE A 390 14.92 -11.06 9.20
N GLY A 391 13.81 -11.67 8.79
CA GLY A 391 12.57 -11.71 9.54
C GLY A 391 12.04 -13.14 9.67
N ARG A 392 11.11 -13.35 10.60
CA ARG A 392 10.48 -14.65 10.84
C ARG A 392 8.97 -14.54 10.64
N ILE A 393 8.39 -15.40 9.81
CA ILE A 393 6.95 -15.39 9.55
C ILE A 393 6.22 -15.89 10.81
N ILE A 394 5.29 -15.11 11.34
CA ILE A 394 4.48 -15.53 12.50
C ILE A 394 3.00 -15.76 12.19
N GLY A 395 2.52 -15.29 11.04
CA GLY A 395 1.12 -15.48 10.61
C GLY A 395 0.81 -14.78 9.30
N PHE A 396 -0.46 -14.86 8.90
CA PHE A 396 -0.96 -14.30 7.64
C PHE A 396 -2.21 -13.44 7.84
N THR A 397 -2.40 -12.44 6.98
CA THR A 397 -3.56 -11.54 7.02
C THR A 397 -4.26 -11.43 5.67
N PRO A 398 -5.59 -11.24 5.62
CA PRO A 398 -6.32 -11.01 4.36
C PRO A 398 -5.98 -9.69 3.66
N ALA A 399 -5.43 -8.70 4.39
CA ALA A 399 -5.02 -7.43 3.81
C ALA A 399 -3.83 -7.60 2.84
N PHE A 400 -3.82 -6.82 1.75
CA PHE A 400 -2.76 -6.81 0.74
C PHE A 400 -1.57 -5.94 1.17
N ALA A 401 -1.08 -6.18 2.39
CA ALA A 401 0.01 -5.45 3.03
C ALA A 401 0.82 -6.39 3.91
N GLN A 402 2.09 -6.02 4.16
CA GLN A 402 2.96 -6.72 5.08
C GLN A 402 3.09 -5.93 6.38
N PHE A 403 2.83 -6.59 7.50
CA PHE A 403 2.85 -5.97 8.82
C PHE A 403 4.08 -6.41 9.62
N ALA A 404 4.84 -5.47 10.17
CA ALA A 404 6.00 -5.75 11.00
C ALA A 404 6.29 -4.62 11.97
N HIS A 405 7.19 -4.90 12.91
CA HIS A 405 7.68 -3.90 13.86
C HIS A 405 8.31 -2.69 13.14
N PRO A 406 8.06 -1.44 13.57
CA PRO A 406 8.66 -0.24 12.99
C PRO A 406 10.19 -0.33 12.87
N TYR A 407 10.84 -0.95 13.87
CA TYR A 407 12.29 -1.17 13.86
C TYR A 407 12.74 -1.97 12.64
N TRP A 408 11.98 -3.00 12.26
CA TRP A 408 12.29 -3.83 11.10
C TRP A 408 12.16 -3.07 9.79
N HIS A 409 11.20 -2.15 9.71
CA HIS A 409 11.03 -1.24 8.56
C HIS A 409 12.16 -0.24 8.47
N ALA A 410 12.48 0.46 9.55
CA ALA A 410 13.60 1.40 9.60
C ALA A 410 14.96 0.74 9.36
N ALA A 411 15.18 -0.49 9.82
CA ALA A 411 16.40 -1.25 9.52
C ALA A 411 16.58 -1.51 8.01
N LYS A 412 15.48 -1.56 7.25
CA LYS A 412 15.49 -1.64 5.78
C LYS A 412 15.52 -0.27 5.11
N ARG A 413 15.63 0.82 5.87
CA ARG A 413 15.56 2.22 5.41
C ARG A 413 14.20 2.58 4.82
N ARG A 414 13.14 2.19 5.52
CA ARG A 414 11.75 2.50 5.17
C ARG A 414 11.11 3.43 6.18
N ASN A 415 10.35 4.38 5.65
CA ASN A 415 9.62 5.40 6.42
C ASN A 415 8.13 5.02 6.58
N CYS A 416 7.69 3.96 5.90
CA CYS A 416 6.30 3.50 5.87
C CYS A 416 5.29 4.55 5.36
N ASP A 417 5.70 5.42 4.43
CA ASP A 417 4.86 6.44 3.78
C ASP A 417 4.20 5.96 2.46
N GLY A 418 3.99 4.64 2.34
CA GLY A 418 3.51 3.96 1.12
C GLY A 418 4.62 3.28 0.33
N ASP A 419 5.68 2.89 1.03
CA ASP A 419 6.83 2.18 0.51
C ASP A 419 6.49 0.71 0.17
N GLU A 420 7.40 0.04 -0.55
CA GLU A 420 7.21 -1.37 -0.91
C GLU A 420 8.51 -2.14 -0.70
N ASP A 421 8.42 -3.32 -0.10
CA ASP A 421 9.56 -4.18 0.15
C ASP A 421 9.48 -5.48 -0.63
N GLY A 422 10.66 -6.02 -0.98
CA GLY A 422 10.80 -7.33 -1.59
C GLY A 422 11.13 -8.38 -0.55
N PHE A 423 10.30 -9.42 -0.46
CA PHE A 423 10.44 -10.55 0.45
C PHE A 423 10.93 -11.79 -0.29
N MET A 424 11.88 -12.51 0.31
CA MET A 424 12.47 -13.75 -0.21
C MET A 424 12.50 -14.80 0.90
N LEU A 425 12.34 -16.09 0.58
CA LEU A 425 12.71 -17.14 1.54
C LEU A 425 14.23 -17.15 1.72
N LEU A 426 14.69 -17.30 2.96
CA LEU A 426 16.12 -17.30 3.27
C LEU A 426 16.87 -18.38 2.46
N MET A 427 16.36 -19.61 2.41
CA MET A 427 17.06 -20.70 1.73
C MET A 427 17.08 -20.53 0.20
N ASP A 428 16.04 -19.95 -0.39
CA ASP A 428 16.05 -19.60 -1.83
C ASP A 428 17.19 -18.61 -2.12
N ALA A 429 17.26 -17.52 -1.35
CA ALA A 429 18.30 -16.53 -1.53
C ALA A 429 19.71 -17.15 -1.37
N LEU A 430 19.93 -17.98 -0.35
CA LEU A 430 21.24 -18.62 -0.13
C LEU A 430 21.68 -19.55 -1.26
N LEU A 431 20.76 -20.32 -1.86
CA LEU A 431 21.06 -21.28 -2.91
C LEU A 431 21.16 -20.66 -4.31
N ASN A 432 20.38 -19.61 -4.56
CA ASN A 432 20.14 -19.09 -5.90
C ASN A 432 20.80 -17.74 -6.18
N PHE A 433 21.08 -16.95 -5.14
CA PHE A 433 21.80 -15.70 -5.30
C PHE A 433 23.26 -15.93 -5.73
N SER A 434 23.73 -15.11 -6.67
CA SER A 434 25.16 -15.01 -6.96
C SER A 434 25.51 -13.63 -7.50
N GLN A 435 26.61 -13.05 -6.98
CA GLN A 435 27.15 -11.79 -7.49
C GLN A 435 27.56 -11.88 -8.97
N GLN A 436 27.80 -13.09 -9.50
CA GLN A 436 28.15 -13.31 -10.90
C GLN A 436 26.99 -13.03 -11.87
N TYR A 437 25.75 -13.01 -11.38
CA TYR A 437 24.56 -12.71 -12.19
C TYR A 437 24.23 -11.22 -12.23
N LEU A 438 24.81 -10.44 -11.32
CA LEU A 438 24.51 -9.01 -11.21
C LEU A 438 24.96 -8.23 -12.45
N PRO A 439 24.17 -7.23 -12.88
CA PRO A 439 24.43 -6.50 -14.12
C PRO A 439 25.69 -5.64 -14.05
N ASN A 440 26.47 -5.61 -15.13
CA ASN A 440 27.70 -4.80 -15.23
C ASN A 440 27.43 -3.36 -15.69
N LYS A 441 26.51 -2.66 -15.01
CA LYS A 441 26.22 -1.24 -15.25
C LYS A 441 26.37 -0.46 -13.94
N ARG A 442 26.96 0.75 -14.00
CA ARG A 442 27.12 1.63 -12.84
C ARG A 442 25.77 1.87 -12.16
N GLY A 443 25.73 1.79 -10.83
CA GLY A 443 24.53 1.96 -10.00
C GLY A 443 23.60 0.74 -9.94
N THR A 444 23.48 -0.07 -10.99
CA THR A 444 22.59 -1.25 -11.00
C THR A 444 23.25 -2.52 -10.46
N ARG A 445 24.59 -2.52 -10.28
CA ARG A 445 25.34 -3.73 -9.92
C ARG A 445 25.03 -4.23 -8.51
N ILE A 446 24.88 -3.34 -7.53
CA ILE A 446 24.83 -3.69 -6.10
C ILE A 446 23.45 -3.40 -5.50
N MET A 447 22.74 -2.40 -6.05
CA MET A 447 21.43 -1.98 -5.57
C MET A 447 20.36 -3.03 -5.90
N ASP A 448 19.39 -3.19 -5.00
CA ASP A 448 18.32 -4.19 -5.08
C ASP A 448 18.80 -5.63 -5.04
N ALA A 449 19.93 -5.96 -4.41
CA ALA A 449 20.41 -7.33 -4.25
C ALA A 449 20.83 -7.59 -2.79
N PRO A 450 20.53 -8.76 -2.20
CA PRO A 450 20.88 -9.06 -0.81
C PRO A 450 22.38 -9.42 -0.71
N ILE A 451 23.25 -8.41 -0.79
CA ILE A 451 24.72 -8.58 -0.72
C ILE A 451 25.16 -8.95 0.69
N VAL A 452 24.52 -8.33 1.69
CA VAL A 452 24.77 -8.55 3.12
C VAL A 452 23.43 -8.82 3.79
N LEU A 453 23.45 -9.68 4.81
CA LEU A 453 22.26 -9.99 5.62
C LEU A 453 22.51 -9.58 7.07
N THR A 454 21.61 -8.77 7.63
CA THR A 454 21.58 -8.44 9.04
C THR A 454 20.75 -9.48 9.77
N THR A 455 21.39 -10.23 10.67
CA THR A 455 20.77 -11.32 11.43
C THR A 455 20.10 -10.83 12.70
N ILE A 456 20.71 -9.88 13.40
CA ILE A 456 20.25 -9.32 14.66
C ILE A 456 19.98 -7.84 14.44
N LEU A 457 18.75 -7.42 14.69
CA LEU A 457 18.38 -6.01 14.62
C LEU A 457 18.81 -5.30 15.89
N LYS A 458 19.66 -4.27 15.75
CA LYS A 458 20.02 -3.34 16.83
C LYS A 458 19.34 -2.00 16.59
N VAL A 459 18.58 -1.52 17.57
CA VAL A 459 17.79 -0.29 17.41
C VAL A 459 18.72 0.93 17.27
N GLU A 460 19.92 0.88 17.86
CA GLU A 460 20.93 1.95 17.76
C GLU A 460 21.50 2.14 16.35
N GLU A 461 21.36 1.12 15.49
CA GLU A 461 21.89 1.12 14.12
C GLU A 461 20.80 1.43 13.07
N VAL A 462 19.54 1.59 13.49
CA VAL A 462 18.43 1.91 12.58
C VAL A 462 18.30 3.42 12.35
N ASP A 463 17.42 3.78 11.42
CA ASP A 463 17.07 5.16 11.12
C ASP A 463 16.47 5.91 12.33
N ASP A 464 16.77 7.20 12.46
CA ASP A 464 16.41 8.03 13.60
C ASP A 464 14.94 8.43 13.63
N GLU A 465 14.20 8.27 12.52
CA GLU A 465 12.74 8.48 12.51
C GLU A 465 12.03 7.63 13.57
N VAL A 466 12.51 6.40 13.79
CA VAL A 466 11.96 5.49 14.82
C VAL A 466 12.13 6.02 16.23
N TYR A 467 13.15 6.82 16.51
CA TYR A 467 13.40 7.34 17.86
C TYR A 467 12.31 8.31 18.32
N HIS A 468 11.61 8.92 17.36
CA HIS A 468 10.51 9.86 17.58
C HIS A 468 9.13 9.17 17.67
N LEU A 469 9.08 7.84 17.70
CA LEU A 469 7.82 7.11 17.88
C LEU A 469 7.33 7.21 19.33
N ASP A 470 6.08 7.66 19.50
CA ASP A 470 5.39 7.68 20.79
C ASP A 470 5.07 6.26 21.27
N VAL A 471 5.43 5.96 22.51
CA VAL A 471 5.25 4.63 23.14
C VAL A 471 4.49 4.70 24.46
N ALA A 472 3.81 5.82 24.71
CA ALA A 472 2.95 6.03 25.88
C ALA A 472 1.62 5.26 25.75
N ASP A 473 1.05 4.84 26.89
CA ASP A 473 -0.32 4.29 26.94
C ASP A 473 -1.38 5.38 26.83
N HIS A 474 -1.11 6.56 27.37
CA HIS A 474 -1.95 7.73 27.23
C HIS A 474 -1.08 8.99 27.19
N TYR A 475 -1.51 9.99 26.43
CA TYR A 475 -0.85 11.29 26.49
C TYR A 475 -1.17 12.01 27.81
N PRO A 476 -0.21 12.72 28.41
CA PRO A 476 -0.43 13.50 29.63
C PRO A 476 -1.39 14.68 29.37
N LEU A 477 -2.04 15.20 30.42
CA LEU A 477 -2.98 16.31 30.27
C LEU A 477 -2.29 17.56 29.70
N GLU A 478 -1.07 17.79 30.16
CA GLU A 478 -0.18 18.89 29.79
C GLU A 478 0.03 18.93 28.26
N PHE A 479 0.09 17.77 27.60
CA PHE A 479 0.21 17.70 26.14
C PHE A 479 -1.01 18.29 25.43
N TYR A 480 -2.21 17.95 25.88
CA TYR A 480 -3.45 18.47 25.30
C TYR A 480 -3.63 19.97 25.55
N GLU A 481 -3.19 20.46 26.72
CA GLU A 481 -3.23 21.88 27.05
C GLU A 481 -2.21 22.69 26.23
N ALA A 482 -0.98 22.20 26.08
CA ALA A 482 0.03 22.81 25.22
C ALA A 482 -0.40 22.82 23.75
N ALA A 483 -0.99 21.73 23.26
CA ALA A 483 -1.54 21.66 21.90
C ALA A 483 -2.67 22.67 21.66
N PHE A 484 -3.48 22.96 22.68
CA PHE A 484 -4.52 24.00 22.61
C PHE A 484 -3.94 25.41 22.50
N CYS A 485 -2.75 25.64 23.08
CA CYS A 485 -2.01 26.88 22.96
C CYS A 485 -1.18 26.99 21.66
N TYR A 486 -1.19 25.96 20.80
CA TYR A 486 -0.32 25.84 19.63
C TYR A 486 1.18 25.92 19.98
N ASP A 487 1.54 25.38 21.14
CA ASP A 487 2.94 25.31 21.55
C ASP A 487 3.74 24.35 20.65
N ALA A 488 5.07 24.51 20.66
CA ALA A 488 5.96 23.65 19.91
C ALA A 488 5.90 22.18 20.42
N PRO A 489 6.09 21.17 19.56
CA PRO A 489 6.05 19.75 19.96
C PRO A 489 7.02 19.38 21.08
N SER A 490 8.14 20.11 21.20
CA SER A 490 9.15 19.91 22.25
C SER A 490 8.78 20.51 23.61
N ALA A 491 7.65 21.22 23.73
CA ALA A 491 7.24 21.88 24.97
C ALA A 491 6.87 20.89 26.07
N VAL A 492 6.36 19.70 25.70
CA VAL A 492 5.95 18.65 26.63
C VAL A 492 6.69 17.36 26.30
N SER A 493 7.30 16.75 27.32
CA SER A 493 7.98 15.46 27.16
C SER A 493 6.97 14.32 27.17
N ILE A 494 7.02 13.48 26.14
CA ILE A 494 6.27 12.23 26.01
C ILE A 494 7.25 11.06 26.05
N ASP A 495 6.78 9.88 26.45
CA ASP A 495 7.54 8.65 26.35
C ASP A 495 7.76 8.27 24.88
N LEU A 496 9.00 8.43 24.43
CA LEU A 496 9.48 8.07 23.09
C LEU A 496 10.31 6.78 23.11
N VAL A 497 10.49 6.17 21.94
CA VAL A 497 11.46 5.07 21.76
C VAL A 497 12.86 5.46 22.21
N GLU A 498 13.28 6.70 21.97
CA GLU A 498 14.59 7.20 22.41
C GLU A 498 14.78 7.05 23.94
N ASN A 499 13.72 7.28 24.73
CA ASN A 499 13.76 7.14 26.18
C ASN A 499 13.94 5.66 26.58
N LYS A 500 13.28 4.74 25.88
CA LYS A 500 13.40 3.29 26.10
C LYS A 500 14.79 2.77 25.73
N MET A 501 15.39 3.31 24.67
CA MET A 501 16.77 3.00 24.30
C MET A 501 17.76 3.45 25.38
N LYS A 502 17.64 4.70 25.87
CA LYS A 502 18.47 5.21 26.97
C LYS A 502 18.30 4.39 28.25
N ALA A 503 17.11 3.83 28.50
CA ALA A 503 16.83 2.94 29.62
C ALA A 503 17.35 1.51 29.45
N GLY A 504 17.83 1.12 28.25
CA GLY A 504 18.37 -0.21 27.98
C GLY A 504 17.33 -1.29 27.70
N THR A 505 16.05 -0.94 27.52
CA THR A 505 14.96 -1.89 27.21
C THR A 505 14.20 -1.50 25.93
N PRO A 506 14.87 -1.37 24.77
CA PRO A 506 14.21 -0.86 23.57
C PRO A 506 13.22 -1.86 22.93
N TYR A 507 13.33 -3.16 23.22
CA TYR A 507 12.54 -4.21 22.54
C TYR A 507 11.28 -4.66 23.29
N SER A 508 10.97 -4.08 24.45
CA SER A 508 9.92 -4.57 25.33
C SER A 508 9.21 -3.45 26.09
N GLY A 509 7.91 -3.62 26.33
CA GLY A 509 7.11 -2.67 27.08
C GLY A 509 6.81 -1.40 26.29
N LEU A 510 6.73 -1.50 24.96
CA LEU A 510 6.13 -0.47 24.12
C LEU A 510 4.62 -0.46 24.37
N LYS A 511 4.02 0.73 24.40
CA LYS A 511 2.57 0.87 24.55
C LYS A 511 1.97 1.61 23.37
N PHE A 512 0.65 1.76 23.39
CA PHE A 512 -0.13 2.44 22.37
C PHE A 512 -1.35 3.08 23.02
N THR A 513 -1.85 4.15 22.40
CA THR A 513 -2.96 4.96 22.94
C THR A 513 -4.35 4.43 22.58
N HIS A 514 -4.51 3.88 21.37
CA HIS A 514 -5.80 3.47 20.84
C HIS A 514 -5.81 1.99 20.48
N ASN A 515 -6.80 1.26 20.98
CA ASN A 515 -7.01 -0.14 20.64
C ASN A 515 -7.89 -0.26 19.39
N THR A 516 -7.65 -1.29 18.59
CA THR A 516 -8.44 -1.63 17.40
C THR A 516 -9.24 -2.91 17.65
N THR A 517 -10.37 -3.07 16.95
CA THR A 517 -11.10 -4.34 16.89
C THR A 517 -10.27 -5.39 16.15
N CYS A 518 -9.77 -4.99 14.97
CA CYS A 518 -8.83 -5.70 14.13
C CYS A 518 -8.00 -4.66 13.37
N PHE A 519 -6.68 -4.83 13.26
CA PHE A 519 -5.83 -3.84 12.58
C PHE A 519 -6.03 -3.77 11.05
N TYR A 520 -6.70 -4.76 10.45
CA TYR A 520 -7.07 -4.74 9.03
C TYR A 520 -8.59 -4.65 8.81
N ASP A 521 -9.34 -4.17 9.81
CA ASP A 521 -10.77 -3.94 9.69
C ASP A 521 -11.06 -2.86 8.62
N GLY A 522 -11.62 -3.29 7.49
CA GLY A 522 -11.86 -2.41 6.34
C GLY A 522 -11.80 -3.15 5.00
N PRO A 523 -12.03 -2.42 3.88
CA PRO A 523 -11.95 -3.01 2.54
C PRO A 523 -10.51 -3.45 2.22
N HIS A 524 -10.31 -4.74 1.96
CA HIS A 524 -8.98 -5.31 1.69
C HIS A 524 -8.39 -4.91 0.34
N THR A 525 -9.20 -4.42 -0.59
CA THR A 525 -8.77 -4.02 -1.94
C THR A 525 -9.40 -2.68 -2.30
N SER A 526 -8.60 -1.76 -2.82
CA SER A 526 -9.10 -0.46 -3.26
C SER A 526 -9.97 -0.58 -4.51
N SER A 527 -11.05 0.22 -4.57
CA SER A 527 -11.88 0.36 -5.77
C SER A 527 -11.08 0.83 -6.99
N TYR A 528 -9.93 1.46 -6.78
CA TYR A 528 -9.03 1.85 -7.87
C TYR A 528 -8.57 0.66 -8.73
N LYS A 529 -8.40 -0.53 -8.13
CA LYS A 529 -7.99 -1.74 -8.85
C LYS A 529 -9.15 -2.43 -9.56
N THR A 530 -10.37 -2.29 -9.06
CA THR A 530 -11.56 -2.91 -9.67
C THR A 530 -12.01 -2.15 -10.91
N LEU A 531 -11.79 -0.82 -10.95
CA LEU A 531 -12.06 0.03 -12.10
C LEU A 531 -11.03 -0.19 -13.22
N THR A 532 -11.50 -0.57 -14.41
CA THR A 532 -10.63 -0.94 -15.54
C THR A 532 -10.18 0.28 -16.35
N THR A 533 -11.09 1.21 -16.64
CA THR A 533 -10.77 2.37 -17.48
C THR A 533 -10.43 3.61 -16.65
N MET A 534 -9.56 4.46 -17.21
CA MET A 534 -9.22 5.75 -16.60
C MET A 534 -10.44 6.68 -16.51
N LEU A 535 -11.40 6.54 -17.43
CA LEU A 535 -12.63 7.32 -17.39
C LEU A 535 -13.45 6.97 -16.15
N ASP A 536 -13.65 5.67 -15.92
CA ASP A 536 -14.44 5.20 -14.77
C ASP A 536 -13.80 5.64 -13.46
N LYS A 537 -12.45 5.63 -13.39
CA LYS A 537 -11.69 6.14 -12.24
C LYS A 537 -11.96 7.61 -11.96
N VAL A 538 -11.88 8.46 -12.98
CA VAL A 538 -12.14 9.91 -12.84
C VAL A 538 -13.60 10.18 -12.51
N MET A 539 -14.53 9.43 -13.10
CA MET A 539 -15.95 9.56 -12.79
C MET A 539 -16.24 9.17 -11.32
N ALA A 540 -15.65 8.07 -10.84
CA ALA A 540 -15.77 7.65 -9.45
C ALA A 540 -15.14 8.66 -8.48
N GLU A 541 -13.98 9.24 -8.82
CA GLU A 541 -13.35 10.32 -8.06
C GLU A 541 -14.28 11.54 -7.93
N LEU A 542 -14.90 11.97 -9.03
CA LEU A 542 -15.85 13.09 -9.03
C LEU A 542 -17.16 12.77 -8.30
N GLU A 543 -17.60 11.51 -8.31
CA GLU A 543 -18.75 11.08 -7.50
C GLU A 543 -18.47 11.13 -6.00
N ILE A 544 -17.23 10.83 -5.58
CA ILE A 544 -16.80 11.01 -4.19
C ILE A 544 -16.74 12.49 -3.84
N ALA A 545 -16.19 13.33 -4.72
CA ALA A 545 -16.13 14.78 -4.50
C ALA A 545 -17.52 15.37 -4.23
N LYS A 546 -18.56 14.97 -5.00
CA LYS A 546 -19.95 15.40 -4.77
C LYS A 546 -20.54 15.01 -3.41
N LYS A 547 -20.02 13.96 -2.79
CA LYS A 547 -20.50 13.46 -1.48
C LYS A 547 -19.74 14.10 -0.34
N ALA A 548 -18.54 14.60 -0.57
CA ALA A 548 -17.64 15.12 0.45
C ALA A 548 -17.83 16.63 0.63
N VAL A 549 -18.21 17.06 1.83
CA VAL A 549 -18.33 18.49 2.16
C VAL A 549 -16.99 19.23 2.08
N SER A 550 -15.88 18.52 2.27
CA SER A 550 -14.52 19.08 2.31
C SER A 550 -13.88 19.30 0.93
N VAL A 551 -14.58 18.98 -0.16
CA VAL A 551 -14.00 19.00 -1.51
C VAL A 551 -14.96 19.68 -2.46
N GLU A 552 -14.48 20.62 -3.26
CA GLU A 552 -15.27 21.24 -4.32
C GLU A 552 -15.13 20.45 -5.63
N GLU A 553 -16.25 19.99 -6.21
CA GLU A 553 -16.19 19.13 -7.40
C GLU A 553 -15.63 19.82 -8.65
N THR A 554 -15.84 21.14 -8.77
CA THR A 554 -15.37 22.00 -9.86
C THR A 554 -13.84 22.06 -9.87
N ASP A 555 -13.24 22.24 -8.70
CA ASP A 555 -11.79 22.29 -8.52
C ASP A 555 -11.13 20.95 -8.81
N VAL A 556 -11.71 19.84 -8.34
CA VAL A 556 -11.20 18.50 -8.66
C VAL A 556 -11.24 18.25 -10.17
N ALA A 557 -12.36 18.57 -10.82
CA ALA A 557 -12.49 18.41 -12.27
C ALA A 557 -11.47 19.27 -13.04
N ASN A 558 -11.26 20.52 -12.62
CA ASN A 558 -10.24 21.41 -13.18
C ASN A 558 -8.83 20.83 -13.03
N LEU A 559 -8.46 20.37 -11.83
CA LEU A 559 -7.16 19.79 -11.54
C LEU A 559 -6.88 18.55 -12.39
N VAL A 560 -7.85 17.64 -12.52
CA VAL A 560 -7.71 16.44 -13.35
C VAL A 560 -7.45 16.81 -14.81
N ILE A 561 -8.21 17.74 -15.37
CA ILE A 561 -8.05 18.15 -16.77
C ILE A 561 -6.71 18.85 -17.01
N GLN A 562 -6.37 19.84 -16.19
CA GLN A 562 -5.17 20.64 -16.39
C GLN A 562 -3.89 19.86 -16.11
N CYS A 563 -3.85 19.08 -15.02
CA CYS A 563 -2.63 18.41 -14.58
C CYS A 563 -2.41 17.05 -15.24
N HIS A 564 -3.48 16.33 -15.63
CA HIS A 564 -3.35 15.00 -16.24
C HIS A 564 -3.68 15.03 -17.73
N PHE A 565 -4.91 15.38 -18.12
CA PHE A 565 -5.38 15.17 -19.50
C PHE A 565 -4.72 16.12 -20.51
N ILE A 566 -4.71 17.43 -20.26
CA ILE A 566 -4.10 18.41 -21.17
C ILE A 566 -2.60 18.12 -21.35
N LYS A 567 -1.89 17.79 -20.26
CA LYS A 567 -0.45 17.46 -20.32
C LYS A 567 -0.20 16.19 -21.12
N ASP A 568 -0.97 15.13 -20.90
CA ASP A 568 -0.82 13.86 -21.62
C ASP A 568 -1.13 14.01 -23.12
N ILE A 569 -2.24 14.69 -23.48
CA ILE A 569 -2.62 14.89 -24.88
C ILE A 569 -1.55 15.71 -25.63
N ARG A 570 -1.10 16.84 -25.05
CA ARG A 570 -0.04 17.67 -25.66
C ARG A 570 1.29 16.91 -25.76
N GLY A 571 1.65 16.16 -24.73
CA GLY A 571 2.86 15.34 -24.70
C GLY A 571 2.85 14.26 -25.79
N ASN A 572 1.74 13.54 -25.91
CA ASN A 572 1.56 12.51 -26.94
C ASN A 572 1.51 13.09 -28.35
N LEU A 573 0.85 14.24 -28.55
CA LEU A 573 0.80 14.93 -29.84
C LEU A 573 2.20 15.38 -30.30
N ARG A 574 2.98 16.00 -29.41
CA ARG A 574 4.38 16.39 -29.69
C ARG A 574 5.28 15.18 -29.95
N SER A 575 5.08 14.10 -29.21
CA SER A 575 5.84 12.87 -29.39
C SER A 575 5.47 12.17 -30.70
N PHE A 576 4.22 12.25 -31.14
CA PHE A 576 3.75 11.68 -32.39
C PHE A 576 4.41 12.32 -33.62
N THR A 577 4.56 13.65 -33.64
CA THR A 577 5.20 14.35 -34.77
C THR A 577 6.70 14.11 -34.86
N THR A 578 7.33 13.67 -33.77
CA THR A 578 8.78 13.41 -33.67
C THR A 578 9.13 11.92 -33.55
N GLN A 579 8.14 11.04 -33.70
CA GLN A 579 8.29 9.63 -33.37
C GLN A 579 9.19 8.86 -34.33
N THR A 580 9.70 7.73 -33.83
CA THR A 580 10.42 6.73 -34.63
C THR A 580 9.48 5.62 -35.09
N VAL A 581 9.91 4.85 -36.08
CA VAL A 581 9.14 3.71 -36.61
C VAL A 581 9.84 2.41 -36.23
N ARG A 582 9.09 1.44 -35.71
CA ARG A 582 9.62 0.14 -35.29
C ARG A 582 9.15 -0.98 -36.22
N CYS A 583 10.04 -1.89 -36.59
CA CYS A 583 9.64 -3.11 -37.30
C CYS A 583 8.96 -4.13 -36.36
N THR A 584 7.84 -4.71 -36.78
CA THR A 584 7.11 -5.73 -36.00
C THR A 584 7.85 -7.06 -35.86
N GLY A 585 8.75 -7.36 -36.81
CA GLY A 585 9.52 -8.60 -36.82
C GLY A 585 10.80 -8.52 -36.00
N CYS A 586 11.75 -7.70 -36.46
CA CYS A 586 13.08 -7.61 -35.87
C CYS A 586 13.20 -6.58 -34.74
N ASN A 587 12.16 -5.79 -34.47
CA ASN A 587 12.17 -4.67 -33.50
C ASN A 587 13.21 -3.58 -33.76
N GLU A 588 13.82 -3.54 -34.95
CA GLU A 588 14.70 -2.43 -35.35
C GLU A 588 13.91 -1.11 -35.35
N ILE A 589 14.55 -0.06 -34.84
CA ILE A 589 14.00 1.29 -34.74
C ILE A 589 14.62 2.16 -35.82
N PHE A 590 13.78 2.74 -36.66
CA PHE A 590 14.18 3.67 -37.71
C PHE A 590 13.74 5.08 -37.34
N ARG A 591 14.66 6.04 -37.41
CA ARG A 591 14.35 7.46 -37.18
C ARG A 591 13.33 8.00 -38.19
N ARG A 592 13.33 7.49 -39.42
CA ARG A 592 12.40 7.86 -40.49
C ARG A 592 11.79 6.61 -41.11
N PRO A 593 10.54 6.66 -41.60
CA PRO A 593 9.98 5.57 -42.39
C PRO A 593 10.84 5.36 -43.64
N PRO A 594 11.36 4.14 -43.89
CA PRO A 594 11.92 3.77 -45.18
C PRO A 594 10.89 3.98 -46.29
N LEU A 595 11.30 4.56 -47.42
CA LEU A 595 10.42 4.86 -48.55
C LEU A 595 9.70 3.62 -49.11
N ALA A 596 10.31 2.45 -48.96
CA ALA A 596 9.71 1.17 -49.38
C ALA A 596 8.55 0.71 -48.49
N GLY A 597 8.26 1.37 -47.36
CA GLY A 597 7.20 0.99 -46.41
C GLY A 597 7.45 -0.29 -45.62
N ILE A 598 8.53 -1.02 -45.94
CA ILE A 598 8.92 -2.28 -45.32
C ILE A 598 10.27 -2.15 -44.61
N CYS A 599 10.52 -3.04 -43.64
CA CYS A 599 11.82 -3.08 -42.97
C CYS A 599 12.94 -3.53 -43.91
N PRO A 600 14.04 -2.77 -44.05
CA PRO A 600 15.16 -3.14 -44.92
C PRO A 600 15.89 -4.42 -44.47
N LYS A 601 15.85 -4.78 -43.18
CA LYS A 601 16.53 -5.97 -42.65
C LYS A 601 15.71 -7.25 -42.84
N CYS A 602 14.42 -7.23 -42.50
CA CYS A 602 13.60 -8.45 -42.44
C CYS A 602 12.33 -8.40 -43.31
N LYS A 603 12.16 -7.36 -44.14
CA LYS A 603 11.04 -7.17 -45.08
C LYS A 603 9.63 -7.22 -44.46
N LYS A 604 9.52 -7.12 -43.13
CA LYS A 604 8.24 -7.09 -42.39
C LYS A 604 7.73 -5.67 -42.23
N ASN A 605 6.45 -5.57 -41.86
CA ASN A 605 5.75 -4.30 -41.67
C ASN A 605 6.38 -3.44 -40.58
N LEU A 606 6.21 -2.14 -40.77
CA LEU A 606 6.63 -1.10 -39.86
C LEU A 606 5.41 -0.57 -39.11
N THR A 607 5.59 -0.28 -37.83
CA THR A 607 4.55 0.25 -36.96
C THR A 607 5.03 1.53 -36.31
N LEU A 608 4.14 2.51 -36.23
CA LEU A 608 4.32 3.70 -35.41
C LEU A 608 4.42 3.30 -33.94
N THR A 609 5.20 4.06 -33.16
CA THR A 609 5.30 3.84 -31.71
C THR A 609 4.15 4.49 -30.95
N ILE A 610 3.59 5.58 -31.49
CA ILE A 610 2.45 6.31 -30.95
C ILE A 610 1.37 6.36 -32.03
N HIS A 611 0.17 5.95 -31.65
CA HIS A 611 -0.98 5.90 -32.54
C HIS A 611 -1.96 7.04 -32.23
N GLU A 612 -2.69 7.51 -33.25
CA GLU A 612 -3.73 8.54 -33.11
C GLU A 612 -4.72 8.24 -31.99
N GLY A 613 -5.16 6.98 -31.86
CA GLY A 613 -6.09 6.55 -30.83
C GLY A 613 -5.62 6.84 -29.41
N GLY A 614 -4.31 6.83 -29.16
CA GLY A 614 -3.74 7.20 -27.86
C GLY A 614 -3.89 8.69 -27.54
N ILE A 615 -3.79 9.55 -28.56
CA ILE A 615 -3.92 11.02 -28.44
C ILE A 615 -5.38 11.42 -28.26
N ARG A 616 -6.29 10.82 -29.04
CA ARG A 616 -7.74 11.14 -28.98
C ARG A 616 -8.46 10.55 -27.76
N LYS A 617 -7.83 9.60 -27.05
CA LYS A 617 -8.43 8.82 -25.95
C LYS A 617 -9.13 9.70 -24.90
N TYR A 618 -8.51 10.80 -24.48
CA TYR A 618 -8.99 11.65 -23.37
C TYR A 618 -9.78 12.87 -23.83
N LEU A 619 -9.77 13.20 -25.12
CA LEU A 619 -10.32 14.45 -25.62
C LEU A 619 -11.85 14.53 -25.46
N GLY A 620 -12.57 13.52 -25.94
CA GLY A 620 -14.03 13.43 -25.81
C GLY A 620 -14.50 13.40 -24.36
N PRO A 621 -13.91 12.57 -23.48
CA PRO A 621 -14.16 12.62 -22.04
C PRO A 621 -13.95 13.99 -21.40
N SER A 622 -12.84 14.67 -21.73
CA SER A 622 -12.51 15.98 -21.14
C SER A 622 -13.57 17.02 -21.46
N LEU A 623 -14.05 17.06 -22.71
CA LEU A 623 -15.13 17.96 -23.13
C LEU A 623 -16.43 17.71 -22.35
N LYS A 624 -16.82 16.44 -22.18
CA LYS A 624 -18.01 16.09 -21.37
C LYS A 624 -17.90 16.55 -19.92
N ILE A 625 -16.71 16.48 -19.33
CA ILE A 625 -16.46 16.95 -17.96
C ILE A 625 -16.57 18.46 -17.88
N VAL A 626 -15.97 19.20 -18.82
CA VAL A 626 -16.06 20.68 -18.88
C VAL A 626 -17.51 21.15 -18.96
N GLU A 627 -18.32 20.51 -19.79
CA GLU A 627 -19.74 20.84 -19.94
C GLU A 627 -20.54 20.50 -18.68
N LYS A 628 -20.36 19.30 -18.13
CA LYS A 628 -21.11 18.82 -16.97
C LYS A 628 -20.84 19.61 -15.70
N TYR A 629 -19.59 20.00 -15.47
CA TYR A 629 -19.15 20.70 -14.25
C TYR A 629 -18.98 22.20 -14.43
N ARG A 630 -19.33 22.73 -15.62
CA ARG A 630 -19.28 24.17 -15.96
C ARG A 630 -17.95 24.82 -15.57
N LEU A 631 -16.86 24.19 -16.02
CA LEU A 631 -15.51 24.64 -15.73
C LEU A 631 -15.18 26.00 -16.37
N ASP A 632 -14.07 26.61 -15.93
CA ASP A 632 -13.64 27.93 -16.35
C ASP A 632 -13.40 28.03 -17.86
N GLU A 633 -13.56 29.23 -18.39
CA GLU A 633 -13.50 29.47 -19.83
C GLU A 633 -12.10 29.19 -20.41
N TYR A 634 -11.04 29.42 -19.64
CA TYR A 634 -9.68 29.16 -20.08
C TYR A 634 -9.43 27.66 -20.29
N THR A 635 -9.87 26.81 -19.37
CA THR A 635 -9.78 25.35 -19.50
C THR A 635 -10.56 24.84 -20.71
N ARG A 636 -11.76 25.40 -20.96
CA ARG A 636 -12.57 25.09 -22.15
C ARG A 636 -11.83 25.46 -23.44
N GLN A 637 -11.40 26.72 -23.56
CA GLN A 637 -10.68 27.22 -24.74
C GLN A 637 -9.38 26.42 -24.99
N CYS A 638 -8.67 26.02 -23.93
CA CYS A 638 -7.47 25.19 -24.06
C CYS A 638 -7.77 23.83 -24.69
N LEU A 639 -8.87 23.18 -24.31
CA LEU A 639 -9.27 21.90 -24.89
C LEU A 639 -9.75 22.06 -26.33
N ASP A 640 -10.47 23.12 -26.65
CA ASP A 640 -10.91 23.43 -28.02
C ASP A 640 -9.71 23.68 -28.95
N LEU A 641 -8.69 24.41 -28.48
CA LEU A 641 -7.45 24.61 -29.22
C LEU A 641 -6.72 23.29 -29.45
N ILE A 642 -6.67 22.39 -28.45
CA ILE A 642 -6.05 21.07 -28.60
C ILE A 642 -6.85 20.22 -29.60
N LEU A 643 -8.18 20.25 -29.56
CA LEU A 643 -9.04 19.58 -30.53
C LEU A 643 -8.74 20.07 -31.95
N CYS A 644 -8.67 21.39 -32.16
CA CYS A 644 -8.29 21.97 -33.44
C CYS A 644 -6.91 21.51 -33.92
N GLN A 645 -5.92 21.44 -33.02
CA GLN A 645 -4.57 20.94 -33.36
C GLN A 645 -4.58 19.46 -33.75
N VAL A 646 -5.29 18.63 -33.00
CA VAL A 646 -5.43 17.20 -33.29
C VAL A 646 -6.13 17.00 -34.63
N ASP A 647 -7.22 17.71 -34.89
CA ASP A 647 -7.95 17.64 -36.15
C ASP A 647 -7.15 18.20 -37.34
N ALA A 648 -6.27 19.19 -37.11
CA ALA A 648 -5.36 19.67 -38.15
C ALA A 648 -4.28 18.63 -38.53
N VAL A 649 -3.80 17.85 -37.56
CA VAL A 649 -2.75 16.83 -37.79
C VAL A 649 -3.33 15.56 -38.42
N PHE A 650 -4.49 15.10 -37.97
CA PHE A 650 -5.07 13.82 -38.38
C PHE A 650 -6.22 13.94 -39.39
N GLY A 651 -6.69 15.17 -39.65
CA GLY A 651 -7.98 15.42 -40.30
C GLY A 651 -9.13 15.28 -39.30
N LYS A 652 -10.25 15.96 -39.59
CA LYS A 652 -11.51 15.67 -38.92
C LYS A 652 -11.87 14.22 -39.27
N LYS A 653 -12.27 13.41 -38.28
CA LYS A 653 -12.97 12.16 -38.60
C LYS A 653 -14.14 12.56 -39.49
N THR A 654 -14.15 12.05 -40.72
CA THR A 654 -15.36 12.07 -41.52
C THR A 654 -16.41 11.39 -40.66
N ASN A 655 -17.36 12.17 -40.14
CA ASN A 655 -18.68 11.63 -39.92
C ASN A 655 -19.01 10.97 -41.27
N GLN A 656 -19.12 9.64 -41.29
CA GLN A 656 -20.14 9.07 -42.14
C GLN A 656 -21.39 9.85 -41.75
N ASN A 657 -21.78 10.80 -42.60
CA ASN A 657 -23.08 11.42 -42.49
C ASN A 657 -24.05 10.25 -42.62
N THR A 658 -24.49 9.68 -41.50
CA THR A 658 -25.69 8.88 -41.45
C THR A 658 -26.82 9.88 -41.70
N LEU A 659 -27.03 10.13 -42.99
CA LEU A 659 -28.28 10.63 -43.53
C LEU A 659 -29.27 9.48 -43.54
N PHE A 660 -29.58 8.91 -42.36
CA PHE A 660 -30.75 8.08 -42.06
C PHE A 660 -30.96 8.04 -40.55
#